data_AF-A0A4Y2T8J0-F1
#
_entry.id   AF-A0A4Y2T8J0-F1
#
_cell.length_a   1.000
_cell.length_b   1.000
_cell.length_c   1.000
_cell.angle_alpha   90.00
_cell.angle_beta   90.00
_cell.angle_gamma   90.00
#
_symmetry.space_group_name_H-M   'P 1'
#
loop_
_entity.id
_entity.type
_entity.pdbx_description
1 polymer ?
#
loop_
_entity_poly.entity_id
_entity_poly.type
_entity_poly.pdbx_seq_one_letter_code
_entity_poly.pdbx_strand_id
1 'polypeptide(L)'
;SSLENSQSNILKVHAKISALQKFIQELQKNLQHDLSNLKVSVKDDLCEGMSQASQIVENINSYMQRLNQQMLLEKEEALGEATKEFSSRENAYIHRLEIESQKLNDAENQILHYEERLQEALSSVEDLKHEKEQLYCDLQKQKELTKGYLLEHELELDLLKNQMKEKVEEQESKIIELNQALSNALGEITNLKEEKSRIEEDYNVKLQKEQSILSEMQEKQNNLNQEIIRLQESKDATNNTSELEMKLKLINSEKIQCLKDLEETQQNYDKLKVEIEASKETALKEMEEKLCQQHKKELDVIRCRYRFTLEALPFASDVESLDPELRSLLEDLRNGVIQDSDLWSDDLQAFAERHKKELDDLKEDVLKRQKERDKLILTLQSEHEEALEKLKSRITAESQVSFNEAINRLAKEKDAVIEGLRSRLSVLEAKLFAIKSHLSQYPSPSEGPATTCESSMSQSDSGASCSSKMLLSADESKLLTKLRRELEPILEQTSSLSQSTHSSVIPSESLKKAPSQYPCFDCNNKISILTCNEGDLVLLCYEERHENFAVFHFGPFVHFLHSDSLQALNLKLPAGPNERWALGVVVKKEFCVTKKQENRYKVSCGTKFYRVKVKPWDRETALSLHQLQRSTHMTSTICSSKPSTSQSSSKDADGGKGGSGSMSASAI
;
A
#
# COMPACT_ATOMS: atom_id res chain seq x y z
N SER A 1 99.93 -69.80 196.64
CA SER A 1 100.45 -70.40 195.39
C SER A 1 100.16 -69.43 194.25
N SER A 2 101.18 -69.00 193.49
CA SER A 2 101.11 -67.76 192.69
C SER A 2 101.44 -67.98 191.19
N LEU A 3 100.74 -68.92 190.53
CA LEU A 3 100.98 -69.20 189.10
C LEU A 3 99.71 -69.33 188.23
N GLU A 4 98.53 -69.56 188.80
CA GLU A 4 97.29 -69.78 188.01
C GLU A 4 96.60 -68.46 187.57
N ASN A 5 96.89 -67.34 188.23
CA ASN A 5 96.18 -66.07 187.99
C ASN A 5 96.64 -65.34 186.70
N SER A 6 97.80 -65.70 186.13
CA SER A 6 98.36 -65.07 184.92
C SER A 6 97.80 -65.66 183.63
N GLN A 7 97.47 -66.95 183.57
CA GLN A 7 96.87 -67.57 182.37
C GLN A 7 95.46 -67.02 182.05
N SER A 8 94.65 -66.69 183.08
CA SER A 8 93.30 -66.14 182.89
C SER A 8 93.30 -64.81 182.12
N ASN A 9 94.32 -63.98 182.33
CA ASN A 9 94.39 -62.64 181.71
C ASN A 9 94.84 -62.69 180.24
N ILE A 10 95.71 -63.63 179.85
CA ILE A 10 96.14 -63.80 178.45
C ILE A 10 94.96 -64.26 177.58
N LEU A 11 94.14 -65.20 178.05
CA LEU A 11 92.94 -65.65 177.34
C LEU A 11 91.91 -64.51 177.14
N LYS A 12 91.73 -63.63 178.13
CA LYS A 12 90.86 -62.45 178.00
C LYS A 12 91.36 -61.44 176.97
N VAL A 13 92.68 -61.25 176.83
CA VAL A 13 93.27 -60.39 175.80
C VAL A 13 93.08 -61.01 174.41
N HIS A 14 93.34 -62.32 174.25
CA HIS A 14 93.13 -63.00 172.97
C HIS A 14 91.66 -62.97 172.53
N ALA A 15 90.71 -63.18 173.45
CA ALA A 15 89.28 -63.07 173.16
C ALA A 15 88.89 -61.65 172.69
N LYS A 16 89.46 -60.60 173.32
CA LYS A 16 89.25 -59.21 172.88
C LYS A 16 89.85 -58.93 171.50
N ILE A 17 91.06 -59.43 171.21
CA ILE A 17 91.69 -59.27 169.89
C ILE A 17 90.88 -59.96 168.80
N SER A 18 90.41 -61.20 169.03
CA SER A 18 89.53 -61.91 168.08
C SER A 18 88.17 -61.22 167.91
N ALA A 19 87.59 -60.62 168.97
CA ALA A 19 86.38 -59.81 168.85
C ALA A 19 86.61 -58.54 168.02
N LEU A 20 87.77 -57.88 168.18
CA LEU A 20 88.14 -56.68 167.44
C LEU A 20 88.46 -57.01 165.96
N GLN A 21 89.10 -58.14 165.67
CA GLN A 21 89.25 -58.65 164.30
C GLN A 21 87.90 -58.96 163.64
N LYS A 22 86.96 -59.62 164.35
CA LYS A 22 85.60 -59.83 163.84
C LYS A 22 84.89 -58.50 163.58
N PHE A 23 85.00 -57.54 164.49
CA PHE A 23 84.41 -56.21 164.30
C PHE A 23 85.00 -55.50 163.07
N ILE A 24 86.32 -55.55 162.85
CA ILE A 24 86.97 -54.98 161.66
C ILE A 24 86.51 -55.71 160.39
N GLN A 25 86.37 -57.04 160.40
CA GLN A 25 85.84 -57.79 159.26
C GLN A 25 84.38 -57.43 158.95
N GLU A 26 83.53 -57.28 159.96
CA GLU A 26 82.14 -56.83 159.79
C GLU A 26 82.08 -55.39 159.28
N LEU A 27 82.96 -54.50 159.77
CA LEU A 27 83.07 -53.12 159.28
C LEU A 27 83.55 -53.05 157.82
N GLN A 28 84.55 -53.85 157.45
CA GLN A 28 85.02 -53.95 156.07
C GLN A 28 83.93 -54.51 155.14
N LYS A 29 83.18 -55.52 155.59
CA LYS A 29 82.08 -56.12 154.85
C LYS A 29 80.91 -55.16 154.68
N ASN A 30 80.55 -54.41 155.73
CA ASN A 30 79.53 -53.36 155.66
C ASN A 30 79.98 -52.22 154.73
N LEU A 31 81.22 -51.73 154.85
CA LEU A 31 81.73 -50.68 153.97
C LEU A 31 81.84 -51.13 152.51
N GLN A 32 82.18 -52.41 152.25
CA GLN A 32 82.12 -53.01 150.91
C GLN A 32 80.67 -53.14 150.40
N HIS A 33 79.72 -53.47 151.27
CA HIS A 33 78.31 -53.53 150.93
C HIS A 33 77.75 -52.14 150.60
N ASP A 34 78.03 -51.13 151.44
CA ASP A 34 77.62 -49.74 151.23
C ASP A 34 78.25 -49.14 149.98
N LEU A 35 79.55 -49.39 149.72
CA LEU A 35 80.20 -49.00 148.47
C LEU A 35 79.62 -49.72 147.25
N SER A 36 79.18 -50.98 147.40
CA SER A 36 78.50 -51.71 146.32
C SER A 36 77.10 -51.18 146.07
N ASN A 37 76.34 -50.88 147.13
CA ASN A 37 75.00 -50.30 147.06
C ASN A 37 75.03 -48.88 146.47
N LEU A 38 75.98 -48.04 146.89
CA LEU A 38 76.18 -46.72 146.31
C LEU A 38 76.62 -46.81 144.84
N LYS A 39 77.48 -47.76 144.49
CA LYS A 39 77.87 -48.01 143.10
C LYS A 39 76.70 -48.49 142.24
N VAL A 40 75.76 -49.26 142.81
CA VAL A 40 74.52 -49.64 142.14
C VAL A 40 73.60 -48.42 142.01
N SER A 41 73.30 -47.69 143.09
CA SER A 41 72.46 -46.48 143.07
C SER A 41 72.97 -45.46 142.05
N VAL A 42 74.24 -45.06 142.10
CA VAL A 42 74.83 -44.09 141.15
C VAL A 42 74.80 -44.61 139.71
N LYS A 43 74.90 -45.93 139.50
CA LYS A 43 74.76 -46.53 138.17
C LYS A 43 73.30 -46.50 137.70
N ASP A 44 72.35 -46.78 138.58
CA ASP A 44 70.93 -46.81 138.28
C ASP A 44 70.40 -45.38 138.04
N ASP A 45 70.78 -44.41 138.87
CA ASP A 45 70.52 -42.96 138.68
C ASP A 45 71.12 -42.45 137.34
N LEU A 46 72.34 -42.89 137.00
CA LEU A 46 72.97 -42.56 135.72
C LEU A 46 72.27 -43.25 134.54
N CYS A 47 71.82 -44.50 134.69
CA CYS A 47 71.04 -45.21 133.70
C CYS A 47 69.67 -44.55 133.48
N GLU A 48 68.99 -44.11 134.54
CA GLU A 48 67.74 -43.37 134.44
C GLU A 48 67.96 -42.02 133.77
N GLY A 49 68.97 -41.25 134.20
CA GLY A 49 69.34 -39.97 133.57
C GLY A 49 69.69 -40.11 132.08
N MET A 50 70.43 -41.16 131.69
CA MET A 50 70.70 -41.46 130.28
C MET A 50 69.46 -41.96 129.52
N SER A 51 68.52 -42.64 130.18
CA SER A 51 67.25 -43.04 129.58
C SER A 51 66.34 -41.83 129.34
N GLN A 52 66.24 -40.91 130.29
CA GLN A 52 65.52 -39.64 130.14
C GLN A 52 66.15 -38.76 129.06
N ALA A 53 67.49 -38.66 129.02
CA ALA A 53 68.20 -37.94 127.97
C ALA A 53 67.98 -38.57 126.58
N SER A 54 68.03 -39.90 126.46
CA SER A 54 67.70 -40.62 125.23
C SER A 54 66.27 -40.34 124.78
N GLN A 55 65.30 -40.39 125.70
CA GLN A 55 63.90 -40.10 125.40
C GLN A 55 63.67 -38.66 124.92
N ILE A 56 64.38 -37.68 125.49
CA ILE A 56 64.34 -36.28 125.03
C ILE A 56 64.93 -36.16 123.63
N VAL A 57 66.06 -36.81 123.34
CA VAL A 57 66.69 -36.83 122.01
C VAL A 57 65.79 -37.51 120.98
N GLU A 58 65.16 -38.64 121.30
CA GLU A 58 64.16 -39.29 120.45
C GLU A 58 62.95 -38.39 120.19
N ASN A 59 62.43 -37.71 121.22
CA ASN A 59 61.32 -36.78 121.08
C ASN A 59 61.68 -35.61 120.15
N ILE A 60 62.86 -34.99 120.33
CA ILE A 60 63.37 -33.92 119.46
C ILE A 60 63.56 -34.43 118.03
N ASN A 61 64.17 -35.59 117.83
CA ASN A 61 64.35 -36.19 116.51
C ASN A 61 63.01 -36.47 115.82
N SER A 62 62.02 -37.00 116.56
CA SER A 62 60.67 -37.25 116.03
C SER A 62 59.93 -35.96 115.67
N TYR A 63 60.20 -34.86 116.38
CA TYR A 63 59.63 -33.54 116.08
C TYR A 63 60.30 -32.93 114.85
N MET A 64 61.63 -32.94 114.79
CA MET A 64 62.40 -32.50 113.62
C MET A 64 62.04 -33.29 112.36
N GLN A 65 61.83 -34.60 112.47
CA GLN A 65 61.39 -35.44 111.35
C GLN A 65 59.98 -35.05 110.88
N ARG A 66 59.03 -34.84 111.81
CA ARG A 66 57.68 -34.37 111.48
C ARG A 66 57.68 -32.99 110.84
N LEU A 67 58.48 -32.05 111.37
CA LEU A 67 58.62 -30.70 110.80
C LEU A 67 59.24 -30.74 109.39
N ASN A 68 60.28 -31.55 109.17
CA ASN A 68 60.87 -31.73 107.84
C ASN A 68 59.89 -32.39 106.85
N GLN A 69 59.08 -33.36 107.30
CA GLN A 69 58.02 -33.96 106.48
C GLN A 69 56.94 -32.94 106.14
N GLN A 70 56.51 -32.11 107.10
CA GLN A 70 55.53 -31.05 106.87
C GLN A 70 56.07 -30.01 105.87
N MET A 71 57.28 -29.49 106.05
CA MET A 71 57.89 -28.55 105.10
C MET A 71 58.09 -29.15 103.70
N LEU A 72 58.33 -30.47 103.61
CA LEU A 72 58.41 -31.15 102.32
C LEU A 72 57.04 -31.23 101.64
N LEU A 73 55.98 -31.60 102.38
CA LEU A 73 54.61 -31.64 101.88
C LEU A 73 54.11 -30.25 101.46
N GLU A 74 54.31 -29.22 102.29
CA GLU A 74 53.95 -27.83 101.96
C GLU A 74 54.69 -27.33 100.70
N LYS A 75 55.96 -27.71 100.53
CA LYS A 75 56.74 -27.42 99.32
C LYS A 75 56.21 -28.17 98.09
N GLU A 76 55.87 -29.45 98.23
CA GLU A 76 55.31 -30.27 97.15
C GLU A 76 53.91 -29.79 96.74
N GLU A 77 53.09 -29.37 97.70
CA GLU A 77 51.78 -28.74 97.48
C GLU A 77 51.93 -27.41 96.75
N ALA A 78 52.76 -26.48 97.24
CA ALA A 78 53.02 -25.19 96.59
C ALA A 78 53.61 -25.34 95.18
N LEU A 79 54.51 -26.32 94.95
CA LEU A 79 55.00 -26.65 93.61
C LEU A 79 53.89 -27.24 92.73
N GLY A 80 53.02 -28.07 93.28
CA GLY A 80 51.86 -28.64 92.58
C GLY A 80 50.84 -27.58 92.17
N GLU A 81 50.55 -26.61 93.05
CA GLU A 81 49.69 -25.46 92.75
C GLU A 81 50.31 -24.54 91.69
N ALA A 82 51.57 -24.14 91.86
CA ALA A 82 52.27 -23.32 90.87
C ALA A 82 52.31 -24.01 89.49
N THR A 83 52.58 -25.32 89.44
CA THR A 83 52.58 -26.09 88.19
C THR A 83 51.19 -26.10 87.55
N LYS A 84 50.12 -26.31 88.33
CA LYS A 84 48.73 -26.23 87.84
C LYS A 84 48.39 -24.84 87.30
N GLU A 85 48.82 -23.76 87.97
CA GLU A 85 48.60 -22.39 87.49
C GLU A 85 49.35 -22.13 86.18
N PHE A 86 50.63 -22.53 86.10
CA PHE A 86 51.41 -22.41 84.87
C PHE A 86 50.78 -23.18 83.70
N SER A 87 50.42 -24.46 83.87
CA SER A 87 49.75 -25.24 82.82
C SER A 87 48.37 -24.68 82.46
N SER A 88 47.61 -24.14 83.43
CA SER A 88 46.32 -23.50 83.14
C SER A 88 46.50 -22.22 82.31
N ARG A 89 47.55 -21.44 82.58
CA ARG A 89 47.88 -20.22 81.85
C ARG A 89 48.46 -20.51 80.47
N GLU A 90 49.29 -21.55 80.35
CA GLU A 90 49.82 -22.06 79.08
C GLU A 90 48.67 -22.53 78.17
N ASN A 91 47.77 -23.38 78.67
CA ASN A 91 46.57 -23.82 77.94
C ASN A 91 45.69 -22.63 77.52
N ALA A 92 45.54 -21.61 78.36
CA ALA A 92 44.79 -20.40 78.01
C ALA A 92 45.46 -19.55 76.91
N TYR A 93 46.79 -19.56 76.81
CA TYR A 93 47.50 -18.94 75.68
C TYR A 93 47.40 -19.79 74.41
N ILE A 94 47.55 -21.12 74.50
CA ILE A 94 47.39 -22.05 73.38
C ILE A 94 46.00 -21.88 72.75
N HIS A 95 44.95 -21.96 73.55
CA HIS A 95 43.57 -21.77 73.09
C HIS A 95 43.31 -20.39 72.47
N ARG A 96 44.01 -19.33 72.93
CA ARG A 96 43.92 -18.00 72.28
C ARG A 96 44.60 -18.00 70.91
N LEU A 97 45.77 -18.62 70.79
CA LEU A 97 46.49 -18.75 69.53
C LEU A 97 45.72 -19.62 68.53
N GLU A 98 45.06 -20.69 68.99
CA GLU A 98 44.16 -21.51 68.17
C GLU A 98 42.99 -20.68 67.61
N ILE A 99 42.34 -19.84 68.44
CA ILE A 99 41.28 -18.93 67.99
C ILE A 99 41.80 -17.89 66.98
N GLU A 100 42.99 -17.33 67.21
CA GLU A 100 43.59 -16.35 66.29
C GLU A 100 44.00 -17.01 64.97
N SER A 101 44.54 -18.23 65.01
CA SER A 101 44.86 -19.04 63.84
C SER A 101 43.61 -19.40 63.03
N GLN A 102 42.51 -19.79 63.70
CA GLN A 102 41.24 -20.08 63.02
C GLN A 102 40.68 -18.82 62.33
N LYS A 103 40.70 -17.67 63.01
CA LYS A 103 40.27 -16.38 62.41
C LYS A 103 41.11 -15.98 61.20
N LEU A 104 42.43 -16.24 61.23
CA LEU A 104 43.31 -15.97 60.10
C LEU A 104 42.94 -16.87 58.92
N ASN A 105 42.81 -18.18 59.15
CA ASN A 105 42.37 -19.15 58.14
C ASN A 105 40.98 -18.81 57.57
N ASP A 106 40.02 -18.40 58.40
CA ASP A 106 38.68 -17.98 57.95
C ASP A 106 38.74 -16.70 57.09
N ALA A 107 39.70 -15.80 57.36
CA ALA A 107 39.94 -14.60 56.56
C ALA A 107 40.65 -14.93 55.23
N GLU A 108 41.63 -15.84 55.24
CA GLU A 108 42.31 -16.34 54.03
C GLU A 108 41.32 -17.03 53.08
N ASN A 109 40.43 -17.88 53.61
CA ASN A 109 39.36 -18.50 52.81
C ASN A 109 38.37 -17.48 52.23
N GLN A 110 38.07 -16.38 52.95
CA GLN A 110 37.26 -15.28 52.42
C GLN A 110 37.98 -14.53 51.29
N ILE A 111 39.29 -14.26 51.44
CA ILE A 111 40.10 -13.62 50.39
C ILE A 111 40.09 -14.49 49.13
N LEU A 112 40.35 -15.80 49.25
CA LEU A 112 40.32 -16.74 48.12
C LEU A 112 38.97 -16.72 47.40
N HIS A 113 37.85 -16.72 48.14
CA HIS A 113 36.51 -16.64 47.55
C HIS A 113 36.25 -15.31 46.82
N TYR A 114 36.82 -14.19 47.30
CA TYR A 114 36.74 -12.91 46.58
C TYR A 114 37.64 -12.89 45.34
N GLU A 115 38.80 -13.56 45.35
CA GLU A 115 39.67 -13.72 44.19
C GLU A 115 39.02 -14.58 43.10
N GLU A 116 38.41 -15.72 43.46
CA GLU A 116 37.63 -16.56 42.55
C GLU A 116 36.51 -15.76 41.88
N ARG A 117 35.70 -15.04 42.66
CA ARG A 117 34.61 -14.20 42.14
C ARG A 117 35.09 -13.04 41.28
N LEU A 118 36.28 -12.49 41.56
CA LEU A 118 36.90 -11.48 40.70
C LEU A 118 37.34 -12.08 39.37
N GLN A 119 37.89 -13.31 39.38
CA GLN A 119 38.29 -14.04 38.19
C GLN A 119 37.09 -14.43 37.32
N GLU A 120 35.98 -14.89 37.91
CA GLU A 120 34.71 -15.12 37.22
C GLU A 120 34.19 -13.84 36.55
N ALA A 121 34.21 -12.71 37.28
CA ALA A 121 33.79 -11.41 36.74
C ALA A 121 34.69 -10.92 35.60
N LEU A 122 36.00 -11.17 35.67
CA LEU A 122 36.95 -10.85 34.59
C LEU A 122 36.67 -11.70 33.35
N SER A 123 36.47 -13.01 33.48
CA SER A 123 36.10 -13.90 32.37
C SER A 123 34.80 -13.41 31.70
N SER A 124 33.77 -13.09 32.48
CA SER A 124 32.50 -12.57 31.93
C SER A 124 32.67 -11.24 31.18
N VAL A 125 33.59 -10.38 31.59
CA VAL A 125 33.91 -9.13 30.86
C VAL A 125 34.66 -9.40 29.55
N GLU A 126 35.52 -10.42 29.51
CA GLU A 126 36.18 -10.86 28.27
C GLU A 126 35.19 -11.48 27.28
N ASP A 127 34.26 -12.31 27.75
CA ASP A 127 33.17 -12.88 26.94
C ASP A 127 32.29 -11.79 26.33
N LEU A 128 31.83 -10.83 27.15
CA LEU A 128 31.04 -9.67 26.70
C LEU A 128 31.80 -8.77 25.71
N LYS A 129 33.13 -8.66 25.86
CA LYS A 129 33.97 -7.94 24.91
C LYS A 129 34.03 -8.68 23.57
N HIS A 130 34.15 -10.01 23.57
CA HIS A 130 34.13 -10.82 22.35
C HIS A 130 32.78 -10.75 21.64
N GLU A 131 31.67 -10.88 22.38
CA GLU A 131 30.31 -10.72 21.84
C GLU A 131 30.12 -9.33 21.19
N LYS A 132 30.58 -8.26 21.87
CA LYS A 132 30.54 -6.90 21.32
C LYS A 132 31.35 -6.78 20.01
N GLU A 133 32.54 -7.36 19.94
CA GLU A 133 33.37 -7.34 18.72
C GLU A 133 32.72 -8.14 17.58
N GLN A 134 32.09 -9.29 17.87
CA GLN A 134 31.31 -10.06 16.90
C GLN A 134 30.11 -9.26 16.37
N LEU A 135 29.30 -8.67 17.25
CA LEU A 135 28.16 -7.82 16.87
C LEU A 135 28.59 -6.61 16.03
N TYR A 136 29.78 -6.04 16.29
CA TYR A 136 30.32 -4.93 15.49
C TYR A 136 30.72 -5.39 14.08
N CYS A 137 31.34 -6.56 13.95
CA CYS A 137 31.66 -7.19 12.67
C CYS A 137 30.39 -7.51 11.86
N ASP A 138 29.34 -8.06 12.50
CA ASP A 138 28.10 -8.41 11.81
C ASP A 138 27.29 -7.16 11.41
N LEU A 139 27.28 -6.12 12.25
CA LEU A 139 26.72 -4.81 11.87
C LEU A 139 27.46 -4.19 10.66
N GLN A 140 28.77 -4.37 10.56
CA GLN A 140 29.56 -3.88 9.42
C GLN A 140 29.21 -4.64 8.13
N LYS A 141 29.10 -5.98 8.18
CA LYS A 141 28.63 -6.79 7.04
C LYS A 141 27.24 -6.37 6.58
N GLN A 142 26.32 -6.11 7.51
CA GLN A 142 24.96 -5.65 7.18
C GLN A 142 24.95 -4.26 6.52
N LYS A 143 25.82 -3.33 6.93
CA LYS A 143 25.98 -2.04 6.25
C LYS A 143 26.50 -2.19 4.82
N GLU A 144 27.48 -3.07 4.62
CA GLU A 144 28.06 -3.34 3.29
C GLU A 144 27.03 -4.02 2.36
N LEU A 145 26.28 -4.99 2.87
CA LEU A 145 25.17 -5.63 2.15
C LEU A 145 24.07 -4.63 1.78
N THR A 146 23.65 -3.77 2.73
CA THR A 146 22.65 -2.72 2.48
C THR A 146 23.13 -1.72 1.42
N LYS A 147 24.43 -1.37 1.43
CA LYS A 147 25.04 -0.52 0.41
C LYS A 147 25.07 -1.20 -0.97
N GLY A 148 25.26 -2.52 -1.02
CA GLY A 148 25.13 -3.33 -2.22
C GLY A 148 23.74 -3.24 -2.83
N TYR A 149 22.70 -3.59 -2.07
CA TYR A 149 21.31 -3.51 -2.52
C TYR A 149 20.89 -2.10 -2.95
N LEU A 150 21.37 -1.06 -2.27
CA LEU A 150 21.08 0.33 -2.65
C LEU A 150 21.67 0.68 -4.03
N LEU A 151 22.89 0.21 -4.32
CA LEU A 151 23.52 0.40 -5.63
C LEU A 151 22.85 -0.44 -6.72
N GLU A 152 22.42 -1.66 -6.42
CA GLU A 152 21.65 -2.50 -7.35
C GLU A 152 20.34 -1.80 -7.74
N HIS A 153 19.58 -1.28 -6.78
CA HIS A 153 18.36 -0.52 -7.07
C HIS A 153 18.61 0.81 -7.80
N GLU A 154 19.74 1.49 -7.55
CA GLU A 154 20.12 2.70 -8.31
C GLU A 154 20.37 2.36 -9.79
N LEU A 155 21.06 1.24 -10.08
CA LEU A 155 21.28 0.74 -11.44
C LEU A 155 19.99 0.26 -12.12
N GLU A 156 19.08 -0.41 -11.39
CA GLU A 156 17.76 -0.80 -11.90
C GLU A 156 16.92 0.43 -12.27
N LEU A 157 16.92 1.47 -11.43
CA LEU A 157 16.20 2.72 -11.68
C LEU A 157 16.75 3.46 -12.91
N ASP A 158 18.07 3.56 -13.07
CA ASP A 158 18.67 4.18 -14.25
C ASP A 158 18.41 3.35 -15.52
N LEU A 159 18.40 2.01 -15.45
CA LEU A 159 18.00 1.16 -16.58
C LEU A 159 16.54 1.41 -17.00
N LEU A 160 15.60 1.41 -16.05
CA LEU A 160 14.18 1.68 -16.32
C LEU A 160 13.96 3.10 -16.85
N LYS A 161 14.70 4.07 -16.35
CA LYS A 161 14.67 5.47 -16.81
C LYS A 161 15.19 5.62 -18.24
N ASN A 162 16.25 4.89 -18.60
CA ASN A 162 16.75 4.85 -19.97
C ASN A 162 15.75 4.17 -20.92
N GLN A 163 15.17 3.03 -20.54
CA GLN A 163 14.11 2.38 -21.32
C GLN A 163 12.88 3.29 -21.52
N MET A 164 12.46 4.01 -20.49
CA MET A 164 11.39 5.01 -20.59
C MET A 164 11.78 6.17 -21.52
N LYS A 165 13.04 6.64 -21.47
CA LYS A 165 13.54 7.70 -22.36
C LYS A 165 13.52 7.25 -23.82
N GLU A 166 14.03 6.06 -24.12
CA GLU A 166 13.99 5.47 -25.47
C GLU A 166 12.55 5.34 -25.98
N LYS A 167 11.61 4.91 -25.13
CA LYS A 167 10.18 4.81 -25.49
C LYS A 167 9.51 6.15 -25.73
N VAL A 168 9.93 7.21 -25.04
CA VAL A 168 9.49 8.58 -25.31
C VAL A 168 10.05 9.07 -26.65
N GLU A 169 11.36 8.89 -26.90
CA GLU A 169 12.01 9.28 -28.16
C GLU A 169 11.42 8.54 -29.39
N GLU A 170 11.06 7.25 -29.25
CA GLU A 170 10.35 6.48 -30.26
C GLU A 170 8.94 7.05 -30.54
N GLN A 171 8.19 7.43 -29.51
CA GLN A 171 6.86 8.05 -29.69
C GLN A 171 6.94 9.47 -30.26
N GLU A 172 7.90 10.29 -29.82
CA GLU A 172 8.15 11.62 -30.38
C GLU A 172 8.49 11.55 -31.87
N SER A 173 9.36 10.60 -32.27
CA SER A 173 9.69 10.34 -33.68
C SER A 173 8.44 9.99 -34.50
N LYS A 174 7.59 9.10 -33.97
CA LYS A 174 6.34 8.69 -34.62
C LYS A 174 5.30 9.82 -34.70
N ILE A 175 5.27 10.71 -33.71
CA ILE A 175 4.43 11.92 -33.74
C ILE A 175 4.92 12.88 -34.84
N ILE A 176 6.24 13.03 -35.02
CA ILE A 176 6.82 13.84 -36.10
C ILE A 176 6.45 13.26 -37.48
N GLU A 177 6.60 11.94 -37.68
CA GLU A 177 6.18 11.26 -38.92
C GLU A 177 4.69 11.47 -39.23
N LEU A 178 3.81 11.29 -38.25
CA LEU A 178 2.37 11.48 -38.41
C LEU A 178 2.02 12.95 -38.71
N ASN A 179 2.67 13.91 -38.05
CA ASN A 179 2.48 15.33 -38.33
C ASN A 179 2.94 15.70 -39.75
N GLN A 180 4.05 15.12 -40.23
CA GLN A 180 4.52 15.33 -41.59
C GLN A 180 3.57 14.73 -42.64
N ALA A 181 3.08 13.50 -42.41
CA ALA A 181 2.07 12.87 -43.25
C ALA A 181 0.75 13.68 -43.29
N LEU A 182 0.30 14.18 -42.14
CA LEU A 182 -0.87 15.07 -42.04
C LEU A 182 -0.66 16.39 -42.79
N SER A 183 0.52 17.00 -42.68
CA SER A 183 0.88 18.22 -43.41
C SER A 183 0.85 18.00 -44.93
N ASN A 184 1.35 16.85 -45.40
CA ASN A 184 1.32 16.50 -46.82
C ASN A 184 -0.13 16.32 -47.32
N ALA A 185 -0.95 15.55 -46.59
CA ALA A 185 -2.36 15.33 -46.91
C ALA A 185 -3.18 16.64 -46.91
N LEU A 186 -2.89 17.57 -45.99
CA LEU A 186 -3.49 18.90 -46.00
C LEU A 186 -3.09 19.71 -47.25
N GLY A 187 -1.83 19.59 -47.70
CA GLY A 187 -1.35 20.20 -48.95
C GLY A 187 -2.02 19.62 -50.20
N GLU A 188 -2.23 18.30 -50.25
CA GLU A 188 -3.00 17.65 -51.32
C GLU A 188 -4.46 18.14 -51.33
N ILE A 189 -5.09 18.23 -50.16
CA ILE A 189 -6.45 18.77 -50.02
C ILE A 189 -6.54 20.23 -50.48
N THR A 190 -5.52 21.07 -50.23
CA THR A 190 -5.51 22.44 -50.76
C THR A 190 -5.36 22.47 -52.28
N ASN A 191 -4.48 21.65 -52.85
CA ASN A 191 -4.29 21.58 -54.30
C ASN A 191 -5.57 21.11 -55.02
N LEU A 192 -6.23 20.06 -54.50
CA LEU A 192 -7.49 19.56 -55.04
C LEU A 192 -8.64 20.57 -54.90
N LYS A 193 -8.65 21.40 -53.85
CA LYS A 193 -9.61 22.52 -53.71
C LYS A 193 -9.35 23.61 -54.75
N GLU A 194 -8.10 23.96 -55.02
CA GLU A 194 -7.76 24.92 -56.08
C GLU A 194 -8.13 24.39 -57.47
N GLU A 195 -7.80 23.13 -57.77
CA GLU A 195 -8.15 22.49 -59.05
C GLU A 195 -9.67 22.43 -59.23
N LYS A 196 -10.40 22.03 -58.19
CA LYS A 196 -11.87 22.08 -58.19
C LYS A 196 -12.38 23.51 -58.47
N SER A 197 -11.84 24.53 -57.82
CA SER A 197 -12.26 25.93 -58.02
C SER A 197 -12.03 26.38 -59.47
N ARG A 198 -10.89 26.01 -60.08
CA ARG A 198 -10.60 26.29 -61.49
C ARG A 198 -11.60 25.59 -62.42
N ILE A 199 -11.95 24.33 -62.14
CA ILE A 199 -12.95 23.59 -62.93
C ILE A 199 -14.35 24.21 -62.78
N GLU A 200 -14.73 24.66 -61.58
CA GLU A 200 -16.00 25.38 -61.35
C GLU A 200 -16.04 26.72 -62.09
N GLU A 201 -14.94 27.49 -62.12
CA GLU A 201 -14.82 28.71 -62.94
C GLU A 201 -14.93 28.43 -64.44
N ASP A 202 -14.20 27.43 -64.95
CA ASP A 202 -14.23 27.02 -66.36
C ASP A 202 -15.62 26.53 -66.79
N TYR A 203 -16.32 25.81 -65.92
CA TYR A 203 -17.69 25.37 -66.12
C TYR A 203 -18.67 26.56 -66.16
N ASN A 204 -18.55 27.50 -65.22
CA ASN A 204 -19.37 28.71 -65.21
C ASN A 204 -19.17 29.56 -66.47
N VAL A 205 -17.93 29.69 -66.97
CA VAL A 205 -17.64 30.39 -68.23
C VAL A 205 -18.25 29.66 -69.44
N LYS A 206 -18.25 28.33 -69.47
CA LYS A 206 -18.94 27.55 -70.52
C LYS A 206 -20.46 27.73 -70.45
N LEU A 207 -21.05 27.61 -69.26
CA LEU A 207 -22.48 27.81 -69.03
C LEU A 207 -22.93 29.22 -69.43
N GLN A 208 -22.14 30.25 -69.13
CA GLN A 208 -22.42 31.63 -69.55
C GLN A 208 -22.37 31.80 -71.07
N LYS A 209 -21.44 31.12 -71.77
CA LYS A 209 -21.40 31.10 -73.24
C LYS A 209 -22.62 30.40 -73.84
N GLU A 210 -23.02 29.25 -73.28
CA GLU A 210 -24.24 28.53 -73.69
C GLU A 210 -25.49 29.38 -73.49
N GLN A 211 -25.60 30.10 -72.36
CA GLN A 211 -26.68 31.06 -72.11
C GLN A 211 -26.68 32.22 -73.13
N SER A 212 -25.52 32.75 -73.50
CA SER A 212 -25.41 33.78 -74.55
C SER A 212 -25.88 33.25 -75.91
N ILE A 213 -25.44 32.03 -76.29
CA ILE A 213 -25.84 31.38 -77.55
C ILE A 213 -27.35 31.10 -77.56
N LEU A 214 -27.93 30.64 -76.44
CA LEU A 214 -29.37 30.45 -76.29
C LEU A 214 -30.13 31.77 -76.41
N SER A 215 -29.63 32.86 -75.82
CA SER A 215 -30.23 34.19 -75.97
C SER A 215 -30.17 34.68 -77.42
N GLU A 216 -29.04 34.54 -78.11
CA GLU A 216 -28.92 34.88 -79.53
C GLU A 216 -29.80 34.01 -80.44
N MET A 217 -29.92 32.71 -80.14
CA MET A 217 -30.84 31.80 -80.83
C MET A 217 -32.28 32.22 -80.62
N GLN A 218 -32.66 32.59 -79.39
CA GLN A 218 -34.01 33.02 -79.05
C GLN A 218 -34.34 34.39 -79.67
N GLU A 219 -33.37 35.30 -79.77
CA GLU A 219 -33.50 36.55 -80.53
C GLU A 219 -33.67 36.28 -82.03
N LYS A 220 -32.86 35.40 -82.63
CA LYS A 220 -33.02 34.95 -84.03
C LYS A 220 -34.38 34.30 -84.26
N GLN A 221 -34.84 33.44 -83.35
CA GLN A 221 -36.17 32.82 -83.38
C GLN A 221 -37.28 33.88 -83.35
N ASN A 222 -37.17 34.87 -82.46
CA ASN A 222 -38.12 35.98 -82.36
C ASN A 222 -38.14 36.84 -83.64
N ASN A 223 -36.97 37.15 -84.20
CA ASN A 223 -36.84 37.90 -85.44
C ASN A 223 -37.42 37.12 -86.64
N LEU A 224 -37.18 35.80 -86.71
CA LEU A 224 -37.75 34.93 -87.74
C LEU A 224 -39.28 34.82 -87.59
N ASN A 225 -39.79 34.72 -86.35
CA ASN A 225 -41.22 34.73 -86.07
C ASN A 225 -41.86 36.07 -86.47
N GLN A 226 -41.22 37.20 -86.21
CA GLN A 226 -41.68 38.52 -86.69
C GLN A 226 -41.71 38.60 -88.22
N GLU A 227 -40.70 38.05 -88.90
CA GLU A 227 -40.66 38.04 -90.37
C GLU A 227 -41.71 37.08 -90.96
N ILE A 228 -41.98 35.93 -90.32
CA ILE A 228 -43.09 35.04 -90.67
C ILE A 228 -44.42 35.79 -90.53
N ILE A 229 -44.63 36.55 -89.46
CA ILE A 229 -45.83 37.37 -89.27
C ILE A 229 -45.96 38.42 -90.39
N ARG A 230 -44.89 39.17 -90.71
CA ARG A 230 -44.90 40.15 -91.82
C ARG A 230 -45.19 39.50 -93.18
N LEU A 231 -44.62 38.32 -93.43
CA LEU A 231 -44.86 37.57 -94.66
C LEU A 231 -46.29 37.01 -94.72
N GLN A 232 -46.87 36.63 -93.58
CA GLN A 232 -48.29 36.27 -93.48
C GLN A 232 -49.19 37.49 -93.72
N GLU A 233 -48.92 38.63 -93.09
CA GLU A 233 -49.65 39.89 -93.33
C GLU A 233 -49.58 40.33 -94.80
N SER A 234 -48.41 40.21 -95.44
CA SER A 234 -48.22 40.49 -96.88
C SER A 234 -48.94 39.46 -97.78
N LYS A 235 -48.94 38.18 -97.39
CA LYS A 235 -49.70 37.13 -98.07
C LYS A 235 -51.21 37.37 -97.95
N ASP A 236 -51.70 37.82 -96.79
CA ASP A 236 -53.11 38.11 -96.60
C ASP A 236 -53.52 39.41 -97.32
N ALA A 237 -52.63 40.40 -97.37
CA ALA A 237 -52.81 41.59 -98.20
C ALA A 237 -52.91 41.25 -99.71
N THR A 238 -52.16 40.26 -100.19
CA THR A 238 -52.24 39.76 -101.58
C THR A 238 -53.40 38.79 -101.80
N ASN A 239 -53.85 38.06 -100.78
CA ASN A 239 -55.08 37.25 -100.82
C ASN A 239 -56.36 38.08 -100.96
N ASN A 240 -56.30 39.42 -100.82
CA ASN A 240 -57.38 40.31 -101.26
C ASN A 240 -57.67 40.21 -102.79
N THR A 241 -56.83 39.51 -103.56
CA THR A 241 -57.19 38.99 -104.89
C THR A 241 -58.44 38.10 -104.87
N SER A 242 -58.74 37.38 -103.79
CA SER A 242 -60.00 36.65 -103.60
C SER A 242 -61.22 37.58 -103.57
N GLU A 243 -61.07 38.79 -103.03
CA GLU A 243 -62.13 39.80 -103.03
C GLU A 243 -62.36 40.37 -104.45
N LEU A 244 -61.29 40.50 -105.23
CA LEU A 244 -61.37 40.82 -106.67
C LEU A 244 -61.98 39.66 -107.48
N GLU A 245 -61.69 38.40 -107.14
CA GLU A 245 -62.36 37.23 -107.74
C GLU A 245 -63.85 37.18 -107.41
N MET A 246 -64.26 37.51 -106.18
CA MET A 246 -65.68 37.61 -105.82
C MET A 246 -66.38 38.69 -106.65
N LYS A 247 -65.75 39.87 -106.80
CA LYS A 247 -66.27 40.95 -107.65
C LYS A 247 -66.37 40.51 -109.12
N LEU A 248 -65.38 39.79 -109.65
CA LEU A 248 -65.41 39.18 -110.99
C LEU A 248 -66.52 38.14 -111.15
N LYS A 249 -66.72 37.26 -110.16
CA LYS A 249 -67.79 36.25 -110.17
C LYS A 249 -69.17 36.90 -110.13
N LEU A 250 -69.36 37.96 -109.35
CA LEU A 250 -70.60 38.73 -109.30
C LEU A 250 -70.92 39.38 -110.66
N ILE A 251 -69.97 40.14 -111.23
CA ILE A 251 -70.11 40.76 -112.56
C ILE A 251 -70.42 39.72 -113.64
N ASN A 252 -69.79 38.54 -113.57
CA ASN A 252 -70.06 37.47 -114.54
C ASN A 252 -71.46 36.85 -114.33
N SER A 253 -71.97 36.78 -113.11
CA SER A 253 -73.35 36.34 -112.83
C SER A 253 -74.40 37.35 -113.32
N GLU A 254 -74.15 38.65 -113.14
CA GLU A 254 -74.98 39.73 -113.67
C GLU A 254 -75.00 39.73 -115.20
N LYS A 255 -73.85 39.51 -115.84
CA LYS A 255 -73.74 39.34 -117.30
C LYS A 255 -74.54 38.14 -117.79
N ILE A 256 -74.49 36.99 -117.10
CA ILE A 256 -75.27 35.80 -117.45
C ILE A 256 -76.78 36.07 -117.30
N GLN A 257 -77.20 36.80 -116.26
CA GLN A 257 -78.61 37.16 -116.11
C GLN A 257 -79.07 38.10 -117.24
N CYS A 258 -78.30 39.13 -117.55
CA CYS A 258 -78.63 40.05 -118.66
C CYS A 258 -78.68 39.35 -120.04
N LEU A 259 -77.91 38.27 -120.24
CA LEU A 259 -78.01 37.43 -121.44
C LEU A 259 -79.29 36.57 -121.46
N LYS A 260 -79.71 36.02 -120.32
CA LYS A 260 -80.99 35.30 -120.21
C LYS A 260 -82.19 36.20 -120.46
N ASP A 261 -82.17 37.40 -119.87
CA ASP A 261 -83.23 38.39 -120.08
C ASP A 261 -83.32 38.78 -121.57
N LEU A 262 -82.17 38.88 -122.26
CA LEU A 262 -82.11 39.11 -123.70
C LEU A 262 -82.67 37.91 -124.50
N GLU A 263 -82.29 36.68 -124.18
CA GLU A 263 -82.86 35.46 -124.79
C GLU A 263 -84.38 35.36 -124.58
N GLU A 264 -84.89 35.72 -123.39
CA GLU A 264 -86.33 35.70 -123.09
C GLU A 264 -87.09 36.77 -123.90
N THR A 265 -86.55 37.99 -124.02
CA THR A 265 -87.16 39.00 -124.92
C THR A 265 -87.14 38.56 -126.38
N GLN A 266 -86.09 37.85 -126.83
CA GLN A 266 -85.98 37.36 -128.19
C GLN A 266 -86.95 36.18 -128.47
N GLN A 267 -87.13 35.26 -127.51
CA GLN A 267 -88.17 34.22 -127.60
C GLN A 267 -89.59 34.80 -127.60
N ASN A 268 -89.84 35.88 -126.86
CA ASN A 268 -91.14 36.55 -126.86
C ASN A 268 -91.41 37.30 -128.18
N TYR A 269 -90.37 37.86 -128.81
CA TYR A 269 -90.44 38.43 -130.16
C TYR A 269 -90.79 37.35 -131.22
N ASP A 270 -90.13 36.19 -131.17
CA ASP A 270 -90.39 35.09 -132.11
C ASP A 270 -91.80 34.47 -131.95
N LYS A 271 -92.33 34.38 -130.72
CA LYS A 271 -93.73 33.96 -130.50
C LYS A 271 -94.73 34.93 -131.14
N LEU A 272 -94.56 36.24 -130.92
CA LEU A 272 -95.43 37.27 -131.47
C LEU A 272 -95.38 37.30 -133.01
N LYS A 273 -94.22 37.00 -133.59
CA LYS A 273 -94.05 36.85 -135.04
C LYS A 273 -94.88 35.69 -135.61
N VAL A 274 -94.88 34.53 -134.94
CA VAL A 274 -95.67 33.35 -135.36
C VAL A 274 -97.18 33.64 -135.29
N GLU A 275 -97.67 34.36 -134.28
CA GLU A 275 -99.08 34.76 -134.20
C GLU A 275 -99.50 35.71 -135.34
N ILE A 276 -98.63 36.65 -135.72
CA ILE A 276 -98.86 37.56 -136.86
C ILE A 276 -98.83 36.80 -138.20
N GLU A 277 -97.97 35.79 -138.35
CA GLU A 277 -97.91 34.95 -139.55
C GLU A 277 -99.17 34.06 -139.68
N ALA A 278 -99.66 33.46 -138.59
CA ALA A 278 -100.93 32.72 -138.57
C ALA A 278 -102.17 33.61 -138.88
N SER A 279 -102.16 34.86 -138.41
CA SER A 279 -103.20 35.85 -138.75
C SER A 279 -103.18 36.27 -140.23
N LYS A 280 -102.03 36.19 -140.91
CA LYS A 280 -101.92 36.50 -142.34
C LYS A 280 -102.32 35.33 -143.23
N GLU A 281 -101.96 34.10 -142.85
CA GLU A 281 -102.27 32.90 -143.65
C GLU A 281 -103.78 32.62 -143.72
N THR A 282 -104.52 32.94 -142.67
CA THR A 282 -105.99 32.84 -142.64
C THR A 282 -106.67 33.87 -143.54
N ALA A 283 -106.17 35.11 -143.59
CA ALA A 283 -106.70 36.16 -144.48
C ALA A 283 -106.33 35.99 -145.97
N LEU A 284 -105.22 35.30 -146.27
CA LEU A 284 -104.80 35.03 -147.65
C LEU A 284 -105.64 33.94 -148.33
N LYS A 285 -106.03 32.89 -147.60
CA LYS A 285 -106.84 31.78 -148.14
C LYS A 285 -108.24 32.20 -148.63
N GLU A 286 -108.85 33.24 -148.06
CA GLU A 286 -110.13 33.79 -148.56
C GLU A 286 -110.00 34.65 -149.83
N MET A 287 -108.80 35.16 -150.14
CA MET A 287 -108.54 35.98 -151.34
C MET A 287 -108.03 35.12 -152.51
N GLU A 288 -107.30 34.05 -152.22
CA GLU A 288 -106.73 33.12 -153.21
C GLU A 288 -107.81 32.35 -153.99
N GLU A 289 -108.96 32.03 -153.37
CA GLU A 289 -110.08 31.34 -154.00
C GLU A 289 -110.85 32.21 -155.04
N LYS A 290 -110.60 33.53 -155.08
CA LYS A 290 -111.30 34.47 -155.98
C LYS A 290 -110.43 35.06 -157.10
N LEU A 291 -109.11 34.78 -157.13
CA LEU A 291 -108.18 35.53 -157.98
C LEU A 291 -107.04 34.71 -158.61
N CYS A 292 -107.26 33.47 -159.06
CA CYS A 292 -106.65 32.96 -160.31
C CYS A 292 -107.16 31.56 -160.75
N GLN A 293 -108.39 31.52 -161.28
CA GLN A 293 -108.69 30.65 -162.44
C GLN A 293 -108.08 31.21 -163.75
N GLN A 294 -106.96 31.95 -163.66
CA GLN A 294 -106.24 32.58 -164.75
C GLN A 294 -104.74 32.24 -164.61
N HIS A 295 -104.15 31.59 -165.61
CA HIS A 295 -102.71 31.26 -165.71
C HIS A 295 -102.16 30.38 -164.56
N LYS A 296 -101.92 29.08 -164.71
CA LYS A 296 -101.66 28.26 -165.90
C LYS A 296 -100.49 28.78 -166.77
N LYS A 297 -99.29 28.32 -166.41
CA LYS A 297 -97.95 28.46 -167.05
C LYS A 297 -97.17 29.74 -166.67
N GLU A 298 -96.09 29.62 -165.88
CA GLU A 298 -94.68 29.58 -166.39
C GLU A 298 -93.61 29.53 -165.26
N LEU A 299 -92.69 28.55 -165.40
CA LEU A 299 -91.25 28.52 -165.04
C LEU A 299 -90.71 28.82 -163.61
N ASP A 300 -90.31 27.75 -162.93
CA ASP A 300 -88.92 27.28 -162.74
C ASP A 300 -87.68 28.24 -162.74
N VAL A 301 -86.74 27.91 -161.82
CA VAL A 301 -85.25 27.81 -161.99
C VAL A 301 -84.28 28.99 -161.63
N ILE A 302 -83.61 28.82 -160.46
CA ILE A 302 -82.17 29.03 -160.12
C ILE A 302 -81.54 30.46 -160.05
N ARG A 303 -80.86 30.79 -158.90
CA ARG A 303 -79.38 31.01 -158.80
C ARG A 303 -78.80 31.16 -157.36
N CYS A 304 -77.53 30.75 -157.17
CA CYS A 304 -76.74 30.68 -155.91
C CYS A 304 -75.63 31.76 -155.77
N ARG A 305 -75.01 31.93 -154.57
CA ARG A 305 -73.53 32.14 -154.39
C ARG A 305 -72.97 32.18 -152.93
N TYR A 306 -72.05 31.24 -152.61
CA TYR A 306 -70.66 31.33 -152.02
C TYR A 306 -70.28 32.31 -150.86
N ARG A 307 -69.26 32.08 -149.97
CA ARG A 307 -67.87 31.51 -150.13
C ARG A 307 -67.19 30.97 -148.81
N PHE A 308 -65.86 30.71 -148.77
CA PHE A 308 -65.11 29.70 -147.95
C PHE A 308 -63.74 30.15 -147.34
N THR A 309 -63.03 29.24 -146.60
CA THR A 309 -61.58 29.16 -146.11
C THR A 309 -61.32 29.39 -144.58
N LEU A 310 -60.29 28.86 -143.83
CA LEU A 310 -59.20 27.83 -144.01
C LEU A 310 -58.63 27.28 -142.63
N GLU A 311 -57.44 26.62 -142.57
CA GLU A 311 -56.86 25.79 -141.46
C GLU A 311 -55.36 26.05 -141.09
N ALA A 312 -54.82 25.47 -139.96
CA ALA A 312 -53.62 24.53 -139.90
C ALA A 312 -52.53 24.61 -138.74
N LEU A 313 -52.53 23.61 -137.81
CA LEU A 313 -51.44 22.68 -137.31
C LEU A 313 -50.06 23.18 -136.65
N PRO A 314 -49.00 22.34 -136.33
CA PRO A 314 -48.62 21.94 -134.93
C PRO A 314 -47.08 21.77 -134.61
N PHE A 315 -46.68 21.03 -133.53
CA PHE A 315 -45.41 20.27 -133.18
C PHE A 315 -45.06 20.39 -131.66
N ALA A 316 -44.34 19.52 -130.90
CA ALA A 316 -43.93 18.09 -131.01
C ALA A 316 -43.33 17.57 -129.65
N SER A 317 -42.77 16.35 -129.62
CA SER A 317 -42.35 15.50 -128.46
C SER A 317 -40.86 15.58 -128.04
N ASP A 318 -40.48 15.01 -126.86
CA ASP A 318 -39.86 13.65 -126.70
C ASP A 318 -38.76 13.47 -125.58
N VAL A 319 -38.50 12.19 -125.21
CA VAL A 319 -37.32 11.55 -124.52
C VAL A 319 -37.21 11.47 -122.96
N GLU A 320 -36.54 10.40 -122.52
CA GLU A 320 -36.46 9.68 -121.22
C GLU A 320 -35.35 10.11 -120.22
N SER A 321 -35.45 9.70 -118.93
CA SER A 321 -34.55 8.71 -118.28
C SER A 321 -34.47 8.77 -116.73
N LEU A 322 -34.20 7.60 -116.10
CA LEU A 322 -33.85 7.28 -114.69
C LEU A 322 -34.75 7.79 -113.52
N ASP A 323 -35.10 6.89 -112.58
CA ASP A 323 -34.29 6.68 -111.36
C ASP A 323 -34.72 5.40 -110.56
N PRO A 324 -33.80 4.51 -110.09
CA PRO A 324 -34.14 3.28 -109.39
C PRO A 324 -33.77 3.25 -107.88
N GLU A 325 -34.12 4.29 -107.10
CA GLU A 325 -33.60 4.45 -105.73
C GLU A 325 -34.49 3.91 -104.57
N LEU A 326 -35.70 3.41 -104.86
CA LEU A 326 -36.69 3.00 -103.84
C LEU A 326 -36.66 1.50 -103.44
N ARG A 327 -35.63 0.74 -103.86
CA ARG A 327 -35.49 -0.70 -103.54
C ARG A 327 -34.29 -1.06 -102.64
N SER A 328 -33.40 -0.13 -102.33
CA SER A 328 -32.22 -0.39 -101.46
C SER A 328 -32.51 -0.25 -99.96
N LEU A 329 -33.46 0.62 -99.58
CA LEU A 329 -33.69 1.02 -98.18
C LEU A 329 -34.37 -0.04 -97.27
N LEU A 330 -34.72 -1.21 -97.80
CA LEU A 330 -35.43 -2.26 -97.07
C LEU A 330 -34.56 -3.45 -96.64
N GLU A 331 -33.32 -3.56 -97.13
CA GLU A 331 -32.42 -4.68 -96.78
C GLU A 331 -31.38 -4.28 -95.72
N ASP A 332 -30.93 -3.01 -95.69
CA ASP A 332 -29.93 -2.52 -94.74
C ASP A 332 -30.41 -2.48 -93.28
N LEU A 333 -31.72 -2.35 -93.06
CA LEU A 333 -32.35 -2.39 -91.73
C LEU A 333 -32.38 -3.80 -91.09
N ARG A 334 -32.00 -4.84 -91.83
CA ARG A 334 -32.09 -6.24 -91.38
C ARG A 334 -30.76 -6.82 -90.88
N ASN A 335 -29.63 -6.32 -91.36
CA ASN A 335 -28.32 -6.94 -91.12
C ASN A 335 -27.50 -6.27 -90.00
N GLY A 336 -27.94 -5.14 -89.45
CA GLY A 336 -27.22 -4.43 -88.37
C GLY A 336 -27.43 -4.96 -86.94
N VAL A 337 -28.43 -5.83 -86.70
CA VAL A 337 -28.88 -6.16 -85.33
C VAL A 337 -28.25 -7.45 -84.75
N ILE A 338 -27.43 -8.16 -85.54
CA ILE A 338 -26.87 -9.47 -85.12
C ILE A 338 -25.38 -9.38 -84.77
N GLN A 339 -24.65 -8.32 -85.15
CA GLN A 339 -23.20 -8.25 -84.95
C GLN A 339 -22.76 -7.63 -83.62
N ASP A 340 -23.60 -6.78 -83.00
CA ASP A 340 -23.31 -6.16 -81.69
C ASP A 340 -23.78 -6.99 -80.48
N SER A 341 -24.47 -8.11 -80.68
CA SER A 341 -24.93 -8.96 -79.57
C SER A 341 -23.87 -9.96 -79.09
N ASP A 342 -23.00 -10.44 -79.98
CA ASP A 342 -22.07 -11.53 -79.67
C ASP A 342 -20.75 -11.04 -79.07
N LEU A 343 -20.26 -9.85 -79.47
CA LEU A 343 -19.03 -9.26 -78.91
C LEU A 343 -19.15 -8.96 -77.41
N TRP A 344 -20.32 -8.50 -76.96
CA TRP A 344 -20.55 -8.13 -75.56
C TRP A 344 -20.83 -9.34 -74.66
N SER A 345 -21.07 -10.54 -75.22
CA SER A 345 -21.30 -11.75 -74.42
C SER A 345 -19.98 -12.36 -73.92
N ASP A 346 -18.99 -12.50 -74.81
CA ASP A 346 -17.70 -13.12 -74.47
C ASP A 346 -16.86 -12.24 -73.52
N ASP A 347 -16.84 -10.92 -73.71
CA ASP A 347 -16.11 -10.01 -72.82
C ASP A 347 -16.74 -9.93 -71.42
N LEU A 348 -18.08 -9.97 -71.32
CA LEU A 348 -18.77 -9.97 -70.03
C LEU A 348 -18.56 -11.29 -69.27
N GLN A 349 -18.52 -12.42 -69.99
CA GLN A 349 -18.22 -13.72 -69.41
C GLN A 349 -16.76 -13.84 -68.99
N ALA A 350 -15.81 -13.36 -69.79
CA ALA A 350 -14.39 -13.30 -69.43
C ALA A 350 -14.14 -12.36 -68.24
N PHE A 351 -14.87 -11.25 -68.12
CA PHE A 351 -14.81 -10.35 -66.97
C PHE A 351 -15.37 -11.01 -65.70
N ALA A 352 -16.48 -11.74 -65.81
CA ALA A 352 -17.06 -12.51 -64.69
C ALA A 352 -16.12 -13.64 -64.23
N GLU A 353 -15.44 -14.34 -65.14
CA GLU A 353 -14.46 -15.37 -64.80
C GLU A 353 -13.19 -14.80 -64.13
N ARG A 354 -12.68 -13.65 -64.58
CA ARG A 354 -11.59 -12.94 -63.91
C ARG A 354 -11.98 -12.53 -62.50
N HIS A 355 -13.13 -11.87 -62.32
CA HIS A 355 -13.60 -11.48 -60.99
C HIS A 355 -13.85 -12.67 -60.07
N LYS A 356 -14.36 -13.79 -60.59
CA LYS A 356 -14.54 -15.03 -59.81
C LYS A 356 -13.19 -15.59 -59.36
N LYS A 357 -12.19 -15.60 -60.24
CA LYS A 357 -10.83 -16.04 -59.90
C LYS A 357 -10.17 -15.13 -58.87
N GLU A 358 -10.22 -13.81 -59.07
CA GLU A 358 -9.71 -12.83 -58.10
C GLU A 358 -10.39 -12.99 -56.72
N LEU A 359 -11.69 -13.26 -56.69
CA LEU A 359 -12.44 -13.51 -55.46
C LEU A 359 -12.02 -14.81 -54.76
N ASP A 360 -11.72 -15.87 -55.52
CA ASP A 360 -11.25 -17.15 -54.97
C ASP A 360 -9.78 -17.07 -54.51
N ASP A 361 -8.92 -16.38 -55.25
CA ASP A 361 -7.54 -16.05 -54.84
C ASP A 361 -7.57 -15.21 -53.52
N LEU A 362 -8.45 -14.19 -53.42
CA LEU A 362 -8.63 -13.40 -52.19
C LEU A 362 -9.10 -14.25 -50.99
N LYS A 363 -9.99 -15.23 -51.21
CA LYS A 363 -10.45 -16.14 -50.14
C LYS A 363 -9.32 -17.01 -49.63
N GLU A 364 -8.49 -17.56 -50.52
CA GLU A 364 -7.34 -18.36 -50.10
C GLU A 364 -6.33 -17.52 -49.30
N ASP A 365 -6.09 -16.28 -49.76
CA ASP A 365 -5.18 -15.34 -49.12
C ASP A 365 -5.69 -14.85 -47.74
N VAL A 366 -7.00 -14.69 -47.57
CA VAL A 366 -7.65 -14.45 -46.26
C VAL A 366 -7.54 -15.68 -45.36
N LEU A 367 -7.83 -16.88 -45.88
CA LEU A 367 -7.76 -18.14 -45.13
C LEU A 367 -6.32 -18.43 -44.65
N LYS A 368 -5.32 -18.05 -45.44
CA LYS A 368 -3.90 -18.16 -45.08
C LYS A 368 -3.52 -17.20 -43.95
N ARG A 369 -3.87 -15.91 -44.05
CA ARG A 369 -3.68 -14.94 -42.96
C ARG A 369 -4.41 -15.34 -41.67
N GLN A 370 -5.57 -15.98 -41.79
CA GLN A 370 -6.31 -16.49 -40.64
C GLN A 370 -5.60 -17.67 -39.97
N LYS A 371 -5.11 -18.66 -40.73
CA LYS A 371 -4.27 -19.75 -40.20
C LYS A 371 -2.98 -19.24 -39.54
N GLU A 372 -2.36 -18.19 -40.08
CA GLU A 372 -1.17 -17.55 -39.49
C GLU A 372 -1.51 -16.85 -38.16
N ARG A 373 -2.64 -16.14 -38.07
CA ARG A 373 -3.16 -15.60 -36.81
C ARG A 373 -3.44 -16.69 -35.78
N ASP A 374 -4.13 -17.76 -36.18
CA ASP A 374 -4.50 -18.86 -35.26
C ASP A 374 -3.25 -19.56 -34.72
N LYS A 375 -2.21 -19.74 -35.56
CA LYS A 375 -0.91 -20.26 -35.14
C LYS A 375 -0.21 -19.34 -34.14
N LEU A 376 -0.24 -18.01 -34.35
CA LEU A 376 0.34 -17.03 -33.42
C LEU A 376 -0.42 -16.98 -32.09
N ILE A 377 -1.74 -17.14 -32.11
CA ILE A 377 -2.56 -17.23 -30.89
C ILE A 377 -2.17 -18.47 -30.08
N LEU A 378 -1.99 -19.62 -30.74
CA LEU A 378 -1.56 -20.86 -30.08
C LEU A 378 -0.16 -20.75 -29.45
N THR A 379 0.81 -20.10 -30.11
CA THR A 379 2.14 -19.89 -29.52
C THR A 379 2.07 -18.96 -28.31
N LEU A 380 1.35 -17.84 -28.41
CA LEU A 380 1.17 -16.90 -27.29
C LEU A 380 0.43 -17.55 -26.11
N GLN A 381 -0.55 -18.41 -26.37
CA GLN A 381 -1.22 -19.19 -25.31
C GLN A 381 -0.26 -20.16 -24.61
N SER A 382 0.56 -20.89 -25.37
CA SER A 382 1.58 -21.79 -24.82
C SER A 382 2.62 -21.05 -23.97
N GLU A 383 3.07 -19.88 -24.42
CA GLU A 383 4.03 -19.03 -23.68
C GLU A 383 3.40 -18.47 -22.39
N HIS A 384 2.13 -18.06 -22.43
CA HIS A 384 1.39 -17.62 -21.25
C HIS A 384 1.17 -18.75 -20.23
N GLU A 385 0.85 -19.97 -20.68
CA GLU A 385 0.68 -21.14 -19.82
C GLU A 385 2.01 -21.53 -19.15
N GLU A 386 3.12 -21.55 -19.90
CA GLU A 386 4.46 -21.79 -19.36
C GLU A 386 4.87 -20.71 -18.34
N ALA A 387 4.59 -19.44 -18.62
CA ALA A 387 4.84 -18.33 -17.69
C ALA A 387 3.99 -18.44 -16.40
N LEU A 388 2.73 -18.87 -16.51
CA LEU A 388 1.88 -19.14 -15.35
C LEU A 388 2.39 -20.30 -14.52
N GLU A 389 2.88 -21.38 -15.13
CA GLU A 389 3.41 -22.54 -14.39
C GLU A 389 4.76 -22.22 -13.70
N LYS A 390 5.61 -21.41 -14.36
CA LYS A 390 6.80 -20.80 -13.75
C LYS A 390 6.44 -19.89 -12.56
N LEU A 391 5.38 -19.10 -12.67
CA LEU A 391 4.93 -18.24 -11.57
C LEU A 391 4.35 -19.05 -10.41
N LYS A 392 3.52 -20.08 -10.67
CA LYS A 392 2.97 -20.99 -9.65
C LYS A 392 4.09 -21.69 -8.88
N SER A 393 5.05 -22.29 -9.59
CA SER A 393 6.17 -23.01 -8.98
C SER A 393 7.10 -22.10 -8.17
N ARG A 394 7.26 -20.83 -8.58
CA ARG A 394 7.94 -19.81 -7.78
C ARG A 394 7.15 -19.45 -6.51
N ILE A 395 5.85 -19.22 -6.61
CA ILE A 395 4.98 -18.91 -5.45
C ILE A 395 4.94 -20.06 -4.45
N THR A 396 4.90 -21.32 -4.89
CA THR A 396 4.94 -22.47 -3.96
C THR A 396 6.28 -22.61 -3.26
N ALA A 397 7.39 -22.35 -3.96
CA ALA A 397 8.73 -22.30 -3.35
C ALA A 397 8.88 -21.16 -2.33
N GLU A 398 8.47 -19.94 -2.68
CA GLU A 398 8.48 -18.77 -1.77
C GLU A 398 7.58 -19.00 -0.55
N SER A 399 6.39 -19.58 -0.75
CA SER A 399 5.48 -20.00 0.33
C SER A 399 6.14 -21.02 1.26
N GLN A 400 6.78 -22.06 0.72
CA GLN A 400 7.48 -23.07 1.53
C GLN A 400 8.67 -22.50 2.31
N VAL A 401 9.44 -21.58 1.72
CA VAL A 401 10.53 -20.87 2.43
C VAL A 401 9.96 -20.01 3.55
N SER A 402 8.93 -19.21 3.29
CA SER A 402 8.30 -18.36 4.33
C SER A 402 7.69 -19.16 5.47
N PHE A 403 7.10 -20.34 5.18
CA PHE A 403 6.57 -21.25 6.17
C PHE A 403 7.68 -21.83 7.05
N ASN A 404 8.77 -22.30 6.45
CA ASN A 404 9.94 -22.80 7.17
C ASN A 404 10.59 -21.70 8.02
N GLU A 405 10.65 -20.46 7.52
CA GLU A 405 11.15 -19.33 8.29
C GLU A 405 10.25 -19.01 9.50
N ALA A 406 8.93 -19.01 9.32
CA ALA A 406 7.98 -18.81 10.42
C ALA A 406 8.10 -19.90 11.50
N ILE A 407 8.27 -21.17 11.11
CA ILE A 407 8.55 -22.29 12.05
C ILE A 407 9.86 -22.05 12.79
N ASN A 408 10.93 -21.66 12.10
CA ASN A 408 12.24 -21.38 12.72
C ASN A 408 12.21 -20.18 13.68
N ARG A 409 11.44 -19.12 13.37
CA ARG A 409 11.23 -17.99 14.30
C ARG A 409 10.48 -18.45 15.55
N LEU A 410 9.40 -19.21 15.38
CA LEU A 410 8.59 -19.71 16.51
C LEU A 410 9.35 -20.73 17.37
N ALA A 411 10.25 -21.52 16.80
CA ALA A 411 11.18 -22.37 17.54
C ALA A 411 12.12 -21.53 18.40
N LYS A 412 12.80 -20.53 17.81
CA LYS A 412 13.69 -19.61 18.55
C LYS A 412 12.99 -18.86 19.67
N GLU A 413 11.76 -18.39 19.45
CA GLU A 413 10.94 -17.74 20.49
C GLU A 413 10.62 -18.70 21.64
N LYS A 414 10.29 -19.97 21.33
CA LYS A 414 10.06 -20.99 22.37
C LYS A 414 11.32 -21.34 23.15
N ASP A 415 12.46 -21.48 22.47
CA ASP A 415 13.74 -21.76 23.13
C ASP A 415 14.15 -20.60 24.05
N ALA A 416 13.97 -19.34 23.61
CA ALA A 416 14.20 -18.16 24.45
C ALA A 416 13.28 -18.12 25.69
N VAL A 417 12.01 -18.51 25.56
CA VAL A 417 11.09 -18.64 26.71
C VAL A 417 11.52 -19.76 27.66
N ILE A 418 11.95 -20.91 27.13
CA ILE A 418 12.47 -22.03 27.93
C ILE A 418 13.71 -21.58 28.72
N GLU A 419 14.64 -20.86 28.09
CA GLU A 419 15.87 -20.42 28.74
C GLU A 419 15.62 -19.30 29.77
N GLY A 420 14.66 -18.41 29.51
CA GLY A 420 14.16 -17.46 30.51
C GLY A 420 13.52 -18.14 31.72
N LEU A 421 12.77 -19.23 31.52
CA LEU A 421 12.20 -20.03 32.61
C LEU A 421 13.28 -20.80 33.39
N ARG A 422 14.29 -21.38 32.72
CA ARG A 422 15.45 -22.02 33.36
C ARG A 422 16.26 -21.05 34.21
N SER A 423 16.58 -19.88 33.67
CA SER A 423 17.26 -18.81 34.38
C SER A 423 16.50 -18.40 35.65
N ARG A 424 15.17 -18.26 35.54
CA ARG A 424 14.30 -17.91 36.66
C ARG A 424 14.18 -19.04 37.69
N LEU A 425 14.18 -20.31 37.28
CA LEU A 425 14.25 -21.46 38.19
C LEU A 425 15.58 -21.46 38.95
N SER A 426 16.71 -21.32 38.27
CA SER A 426 18.04 -21.22 38.90
C SER A 426 18.12 -20.09 39.95
N VAL A 427 17.57 -18.91 39.65
CA VAL A 427 17.49 -17.80 40.64
C VAL A 427 16.60 -18.14 41.84
N LEU A 428 15.50 -18.89 41.64
CA LEU A 428 14.64 -19.33 42.75
C LEU A 428 15.30 -20.44 43.58
N GLU A 429 16.01 -21.37 42.94
CA GLU A 429 16.78 -22.42 43.61
C GLU A 429 17.93 -21.84 44.44
N ALA A 430 18.67 -20.87 43.89
CA ALA A 430 19.70 -20.14 44.64
C ALA A 430 19.12 -19.38 45.85
N LYS A 431 17.93 -18.78 45.72
CA LYS A 431 17.22 -18.14 46.84
C LYS A 431 16.72 -19.14 47.88
N LEU A 432 16.18 -20.29 47.45
CA LEU A 432 15.79 -21.38 48.35
C LEU A 432 17.00 -21.97 49.08
N PHE A 433 18.14 -22.11 48.40
CA PHE A 433 19.40 -22.53 48.99
C PHE A 433 19.89 -21.52 50.04
N ALA A 434 19.87 -20.22 49.73
CA ALA A 434 20.21 -19.16 50.67
C ALA A 434 19.28 -19.10 51.90
N ILE A 435 17.97 -19.31 51.71
CA ILE A 435 17.02 -19.41 52.82
C ILE A 435 17.31 -20.68 53.65
N LYS A 436 17.59 -21.82 53.00
CA LYS A 436 17.90 -23.09 53.67
C LYS A 436 19.19 -23.03 54.48
N SER A 437 20.25 -22.39 53.95
CA SER A 437 21.51 -22.20 54.69
C SER A 437 21.35 -21.23 55.86
N HIS A 438 20.54 -20.18 55.70
CA HIS A 438 20.21 -19.24 56.76
C HIS A 438 19.32 -19.85 57.85
N LEU A 439 18.50 -20.87 57.52
CA LEU A 439 17.77 -21.71 58.48
C LEU A 439 18.70 -22.70 59.20
N SER A 440 19.69 -23.30 58.52
CA SER A 440 20.65 -24.21 59.16
C SER A 440 21.65 -23.52 60.10
N GLN A 441 21.72 -22.18 60.09
CA GLN A 441 22.50 -21.40 61.07
C GLN A 441 21.78 -21.19 62.41
N TYR A 442 20.51 -21.60 62.54
CA TYR A 442 19.82 -21.68 63.84
C TYR A 442 19.88 -23.12 64.39
N PRO A 443 20.63 -23.38 65.47
CA PRO A 443 20.61 -24.68 66.13
C PRO A 443 19.30 -24.84 66.91
N SER A 444 18.38 -25.63 66.39
CA SER A 444 17.29 -26.20 67.19
C SER A 444 17.88 -27.19 68.22
N PRO A 445 17.42 -27.17 69.48
CA PRO A 445 17.91 -28.12 70.46
C PRO A 445 17.45 -29.56 70.13
N SER A 446 18.38 -30.48 70.35
CA SER A 446 18.23 -31.93 70.52
C SER A 446 16.80 -32.49 70.64
N GLU A 447 16.45 -33.44 69.77
CA GLU A 447 16.03 -34.78 70.21
C GLU A 447 16.30 -35.82 69.12
N GLY A 448 16.39 -37.10 69.53
CA GLY A 448 17.02 -38.18 68.77
C GLY A 448 16.07 -39.07 67.94
N PRO A 449 16.35 -40.40 67.84
CA PRO A 449 16.68 -40.95 66.53
C PRO A 449 15.62 -41.88 65.92
N ALA A 450 15.68 -41.96 64.58
CA ALA A 450 15.38 -43.11 63.72
C ALA A 450 14.12 -43.97 63.98
N THR A 451 13.16 -43.90 63.05
CA THR A 451 12.45 -45.10 62.58
C THR A 451 12.07 -45.02 61.10
N THR A 452 12.35 -46.10 60.41
CA THR A 452 11.81 -46.55 59.12
C THR A 452 10.28 -46.48 59.07
N CYS A 453 9.70 -46.15 57.91
CA CYS A 453 8.72 -47.01 57.22
C CYS A 453 8.25 -46.48 55.86
N GLU A 454 7.74 -47.42 55.07
CA GLU A 454 7.50 -47.42 53.63
C GLU A 454 6.29 -46.59 53.13
N SER A 455 6.37 -46.21 51.86
CA SER A 455 5.37 -46.36 50.78
C SER A 455 3.86 -46.05 50.94
N SER A 456 3.32 -45.54 49.83
CA SER A 456 1.97 -45.80 49.28
C SER A 456 0.80 -44.82 49.52
N MET A 457 0.37 -44.23 48.39
CA MET A 457 -1.03 -44.12 47.92
C MET A 457 -2.02 -43.07 48.48
N SER A 458 -2.26 -42.06 47.62
CA SER A 458 -3.56 -41.63 47.05
C SER A 458 -4.74 -41.08 47.90
N GLN A 459 -5.25 -39.93 47.44
CA GLN A 459 -6.66 -39.49 47.40
C GLN A 459 -7.49 -39.48 48.70
N SER A 460 -8.02 -38.31 49.08
CA SER A 460 -9.43 -37.95 48.81
C SER A 460 -9.86 -36.59 49.39
N ASP A 461 -11.06 -36.18 48.98
CA ASP A 461 -11.74 -34.89 49.09
C ASP A 461 -12.02 -34.26 50.47
N SER A 462 -12.42 -32.98 50.37
CA SER A 462 -13.46 -32.29 51.16
C SER A 462 -13.14 -31.67 52.53
N GLY A 463 -13.30 -30.34 52.59
CA GLY A 463 -14.44 -29.80 53.34
C GLY A 463 -14.20 -29.19 54.75
N ALA A 464 -14.56 -27.92 54.87
CA ALA A 464 -14.97 -27.22 56.10
C ALA A 464 -13.93 -26.88 57.19
N SER A 465 -13.59 -25.58 57.23
CA SER A 465 -13.71 -24.71 58.42
C SER A 465 -13.34 -25.27 59.80
N CYS A 466 -12.25 -24.77 60.38
CA CYS A 466 -12.26 -24.40 61.80
C CYS A 466 -11.48 -23.11 62.08
N SER A 467 -12.08 -22.24 62.90
CA SER A 467 -11.46 -21.01 63.38
C SER A 467 -10.56 -21.29 64.56
N SER A 468 -9.25 -21.11 64.40
CA SER A 468 -8.30 -21.05 65.54
C SER A 468 -7.52 -19.75 65.50
N LYS A 469 -7.93 -18.80 66.35
CA LYS A 469 -7.07 -17.70 66.79
C LYS A 469 -6.01 -18.28 67.73
N MET A 470 -4.75 -18.28 67.33
CA MET A 470 -3.64 -18.28 68.28
C MET A 470 -2.87 -16.97 68.18
N LEU A 471 -2.38 -16.54 69.35
CA LEU A 471 -1.66 -15.30 69.55
C LEU A 471 -0.27 -15.41 68.93
N LEU A 472 -0.04 -14.73 67.80
CA LEU A 472 1.31 -14.52 67.28
C LEU A 472 2.03 -13.47 68.14
N SER A 473 3.29 -13.72 68.41
CA SER A 473 4.15 -12.80 69.15
C SER A 473 4.35 -11.48 68.39
N ALA A 474 4.69 -10.41 69.11
CA ALA A 474 4.89 -9.08 68.52
C ALA A 474 6.05 -9.06 67.50
N ASP A 475 6.97 -10.02 67.55
CA ASP A 475 8.11 -10.12 66.63
C ASP A 475 7.80 -10.97 65.38
N GLU A 476 6.93 -11.98 65.46
CA GLU A 476 6.38 -12.65 64.26
C GLU A 476 5.52 -11.70 63.43
N SER A 477 4.77 -10.79 64.07
CA SER A 477 4.02 -9.75 63.36
C SER A 477 4.93 -8.77 62.60
N LYS A 478 6.12 -8.46 63.16
CA LYS A 478 7.16 -7.69 62.48
C LYS A 478 7.80 -8.47 61.35
N LEU A 479 8.07 -9.77 61.53
CA LEU A 479 8.63 -10.63 60.48
C LEU A 479 7.67 -10.78 59.30
N LEU A 480 6.38 -11.04 59.56
CA LEU A 480 5.33 -11.13 58.54
C LEU A 480 5.08 -9.80 57.83
N THR A 481 5.17 -8.65 58.52
CA THR A 481 5.09 -7.34 57.85
C THR A 481 6.38 -6.97 57.09
N LYS A 482 7.54 -7.54 57.46
CA LYS A 482 8.78 -7.40 56.68
C LYS A 482 8.74 -8.25 55.42
N LEU A 483 8.38 -9.54 55.54
CA LEU A 483 8.12 -10.45 54.42
C LEU A 483 7.04 -9.92 53.47
N ARG A 484 5.93 -9.36 54.00
CA ARG A 484 4.90 -8.72 53.16
C ARG A 484 5.47 -7.55 52.36
N ARG A 485 6.27 -6.69 53.00
CA ARG A 485 6.87 -5.50 52.36
C ARG A 485 8.01 -5.84 51.38
N GLU A 486 8.64 -7.01 51.52
CA GLU A 486 9.61 -7.56 50.56
C GLU A 486 8.94 -8.37 49.42
N LEU A 487 7.74 -8.93 49.65
CA LEU A 487 6.94 -9.61 48.62
C LEU A 487 6.09 -8.64 47.77
N GLU A 488 5.73 -7.47 48.29
CA GLU A 488 4.97 -6.42 47.59
C GLU A 488 5.59 -6.04 46.23
N PRO A 489 6.91 -5.73 46.09
CA PRO A 489 7.53 -5.48 44.79
C PRO A 489 7.62 -6.72 43.89
N ILE A 490 7.59 -7.93 44.45
CA ILE A 490 7.60 -9.20 43.69
C ILE A 490 6.21 -9.46 43.09
N LEU A 491 5.14 -9.12 43.81
CA LEU A 491 3.77 -9.21 43.31
C LEU A 491 3.51 -8.15 42.22
N GLU A 492 4.02 -6.94 42.38
CA GLU A 492 4.02 -5.91 41.34
C GLU A 492 4.78 -6.40 40.09
N GLN A 493 5.95 -7.03 40.24
CA GLN A 493 6.70 -7.63 39.13
C GLN A 493 5.98 -8.79 38.42
N THR A 494 5.11 -9.54 39.11
CA THR A 494 4.24 -10.53 38.43
C THR A 494 3.09 -9.89 37.67
N SER A 495 2.60 -8.72 38.10
CA SER A 495 1.57 -7.97 37.35
C SER A 495 2.13 -7.32 36.07
N SER A 496 3.38 -6.85 36.09
CA SER A 496 4.03 -6.20 34.94
C SER A 496 4.38 -7.14 33.78
N LEU A 497 4.39 -8.46 33.98
CA LEU A 497 4.71 -9.43 32.92
C LEU A 497 3.54 -9.73 31.96
N SER A 498 2.39 -9.07 32.15
CA SER A 498 1.28 -9.03 31.18
C SER A 498 1.26 -7.75 30.33
N GLN A 499 2.19 -6.81 30.56
CA GLN A 499 2.27 -5.51 29.89
C GLN A 499 3.72 -5.12 29.56
N SER A 500 4.46 -5.97 28.87
CA SER A 500 5.80 -5.62 28.36
C SER A 500 6.22 -6.41 27.12
N THR A 501 5.60 -6.12 25.98
CA THR A 501 6.26 -6.24 24.67
C THR A 501 6.17 -4.91 23.93
N HIS A 502 7.28 -4.52 23.30
CA HIS A 502 7.43 -3.36 22.41
C HIS A 502 7.41 -1.94 23.03
N SER A 503 8.48 -1.60 23.74
CA SER A 503 9.11 -0.27 23.56
C SER A 503 10.60 -0.31 23.92
N SER A 504 11.47 -0.39 22.91
CA SER A 504 12.90 -0.11 23.04
C SER A 504 13.18 1.31 22.54
N VAL A 505 13.42 2.22 23.47
CA VAL A 505 13.82 3.60 23.16
C VAL A 505 15.34 3.64 22.98
N ILE A 506 15.79 4.14 21.82
CA ILE A 506 17.19 4.44 21.54
C ILE A 506 17.56 5.76 22.26
N PRO A 507 18.61 5.81 23.11
CA PRO A 507 19.05 7.06 23.71
C PRO A 507 19.66 7.98 22.65
N SER A 508 19.17 9.21 22.55
CA SER A 508 19.75 10.25 21.70
C SER A 508 20.00 11.51 22.53
N GLU A 509 21.26 11.74 22.88
CA GLU A 509 21.68 12.95 23.58
C GLU A 509 22.99 13.49 22.99
N SER A 510 22.86 14.37 21.99
CA SER A 510 23.72 15.54 21.76
C SER A 510 23.52 16.15 20.37
N LEU A 511 22.61 17.12 20.25
CA LEU A 511 22.89 18.45 19.67
C LEU A 511 21.63 19.33 19.77
N LYS A 512 21.80 20.58 20.21
CA LYS A 512 20.72 21.47 20.65
C LYS A 512 20.40 22.54 19.60
N LYS A 513 19.16 23.05 19.65
CA LYS A 513 18.64 24.34 19.12
C LYS A 513 18.38 24.46 17.61
N ALA A 514 17.09 24.37 17.25
CA ALA A 514 16.33 25.51 16.71
C ALA A 514 14.81 25.28 16.91
N PRO A 515 14.02 26.27 17.36
CA PRO A 515 12.56 26.13 17.45
C PRO A 515 11.91 26.48 16.10
N SER A 516 11.56 25.49 15.28
CA SER A 516 10.71 25.71 14.11
C SER A 516 9.23 25.70 14.53
N GLN A 517 8.71 26.86 14.93
CA GLN A 517 7.26 27.09 15.01
C GLN A 517 6.71 27.42 13.62
N TYR A 518 6.68 26.43 12.74
CA TYR A 518 5.94 26.49 11.48
C TYR A 518 5.16 25.19 11.28
N PRO A 519 3.82 25.23 11.10
CA PRO A 519 3.08 24.09 10.60
C PRO A 519 3.63 23.73 9.21
N CYS A 520 3.88 22.44 8.96
CA CYS A 520 4.19 21.98 7.61
C CYS A 520 2.90 22.03 6.77
N PHE A 521 2.70 23.13 6.04
CA PHE A 521 1.50 23.36 5.22
C PHE A 521 1.40 22.48 3.95
N ASP A 522 2.40 21.62 3.69
CA ASP A 522 2.48 20.76 2.50
C ASP A 522 1.82 19.36 2.69
N CYS A 523 1.08 19.14 3.78
CA CYS A 523 0.48 17.84 4.11
C CYS A 523 -0.97 17.64 3.63
N ASN A 524 -1.59 18.63 2.98
CA ASN A 524 -3.06 18.73 2.72
C ASN A 524 -3.76 17.52 2.05
N ASN A 525 -3.02 16.59 1.43
CA ASN A 525 -3.55 15.40 0.75
C ASN A 525 -2.98 14.06 1.27
N LYS A 526 -2.29 14.04 2.42
CA LYS A 526 -1.72 12.80 3.01
C LYS A 526 -2.53 12.37 4.24
N ILE A 527 -2.97 11.11 4.25
CA ILE A 527 -3.66 10.52 5.41
C ILE A 527 -2.64 10.34 6.55
N SER A 528 -2.90 10.91 7.72
CA SER A 528 -2.11 10.64 8.92
C SER A 528 -2.56 9.33 9.58
N ILE A 529 -1.58 8.46 9.82
CA ILE A 529 -1.72 7.17 10.53
C ILE A 529 -1.01 7.17 11.89
N LEU A 530 -0.15 8.16 12.14
CA LEU A 530 0.62 8.30 13.38
C LEU A 530 0.05 9.37 14.31
N THR A 531 -0.60 10.40 13.74
CA THR A 531 -1.21 11.51 14.49
C THR A 531 -2.70 11.57 14.22
N CYS A 532 -3.42 12.17 15.17
CA CYS A 532 -4.82 12.53 15.03
C CYS A 532 -5.00 13.84 15.80
N ASN A 533 -4.48 14.91 15.23
CA ASN A 533 -4.51 16.28 15.72
C ASN A 533 -5.51 17.10 14.90
N GLU A 534 -5.93 18.26 15.40
CA GLU A 534 -6.84 19.16 14.68
C GLU A 534 -6.17 19.68 13.40
N GLY A 535 -6.83 19.47 12.25
CA GLY A 535 -6.28 19.71 10.91
C GLY A 535 -5.80 18.45 10.17
N ASP A 536 -5.54 17.33 10.85
CA ASP A 536 -5.07 16.10 10.19
C ASP A 536 -6.15 15.49 9.28
N LEU A 537 -5.77 15.10 8.06
CA LEU A 537 -6.58 14.24 7.19
C LEU A 537 -6.47 12.79 7.69
N VAL A 538 -7.61 12.15 7.98
CA VAL A 538 -7.66 10.82 8.59
C VAL A 538 -8.62 9.88 7.86
N LEU A 539 -8.31 8.58 7.94
CA LEU A 539 -9.17 7.49 7.48
C LEU A 539 -10.04 7.02 8.65
N LEU A 540 -11.35 6.98 8.44
CA LEU A 540 -12.33 6.40 9.35
C LEU A 540 -12.71 5.00 8.86
N CYS A 541 -12.71 4.02 9.75
CA CYS A 541 -13.12 2.64 9.49
C CYS A 541 -14.23 2.25 10.47
N TYR A 542 -15.20 1.47 10.01
CA TYR A 542 -16.21 0.87 10.88
C TYR A 542 -15.64 -0.32 11.64
N GLU A 543 -15.65 -0.25 12.97
CA GLU A 543 -15.18 -1.32 13.85
C GLU A 543 -16.37 -2.16 14.34
N GLU A 544 -16.51 -3.36 13.80
CA GLU A 544 -17.66 -4.25 14.06
C GLU A 544 -17.81 -4.59 15.54
N ARG A 545 -16.70 -4.69 16.30
CA ARG A 545 -16.72 -5.00 17.75
C ARG A 545 -17.35 -3.90 18.61
N HIS A 546 -17.25 -2.66 18.15
CA HIS A 546 -17.74 -1.48 18.88
C HIS A 546 -19.01 -0.89 18.27
N GLU A 547 -19.45 -1.40 17.11
CA GLU A 547 -20.56 -0.87 16.29
C GLU A 547 -20.43 0.65 16.06
N ASN A 548 -19.20 1.10 15.80
CA ASN A 548 -18.88 2.51 15.69
C ASN A 548 -17.74 2.75 14.71
N PHE A 549 -17.66 3.98 14.18
CA PHE A 549 -16.51 4.38 13.37
C PHE A 549 -15.36 4.78 14.29
N ALA A 550 -14.15 4.35 13.95
CA ALA A 550 -12.91 4.75 14.59
C ALA A 550 -11.92 5.27 13.54
N VAL A 551 -11.04 6.19 13.94
CA VAL A 551 -9.92 6.62 13.11
C VAL A 551 -8.88 5.51 13.06
N PHE A 552 -8.43 5.16 11.86
CA PHE A 552 -7.30 4.25 11.65
C PHE A 552 -6.00 4.96 12.04
N HIS A 553 -5.41 4.58 13.19
CA HIS A 553 -4.17 5.16 13.69
C HIS A 553 -3.38 4.13 14.52
N PHE A 554 -2.06 4.29 14.61
CA PHE A 554 -1.14 3.39 15.32
C PHE A 554 -0.82 3.80 16.77
N GLY A 555 -1.71 4.56 17.42
CA GLY A 555 -1.50 5.04 18.79
C GLY A 555 -2.16 4.16 19.87
N PRO A 556 -1.82 4.34 21.15
CA PRO A 556 -2.24 3.45 22.25
C PRO A 556 -3.71 3.59 22.69
N PHE A 557 -4.46 4.56 22.17
CA PHE A 557 -5.86 4.84 22.54
C PHE A 557 -6.75 4.91 21.31
N VAL A 558 -7.82 4.13 21.26
CA VAL A 558 -8.80 4.18 20.16
C VAL A 558 -9.41 5.59 20.03
N HIS A 559 -9.59 6.05 18.80
CA HIS A 559 -10.17 7.35 18.45
C HIS A 559 -11.55 7.15 17.80
N PHE A 560 -12.63 7.14 18.58
CA PHE A 560 -13.99 6.99 18.07
C PHE A 560 -14.54 8.27 17.44
N LEU A 561 -15.34 8.12 16.38
CA LEU A 561 -16.04 9.23 15.74
C LEU A 561 -17.14 9.79 16.67
N HIS A 562 -17.31 11.12 16.63
CA HIS A 562 -18.39 11.81 17.34
C HIS A 562 -19.71 11.69 16.55
N SER A 563 -20.85 11.61 17.25
CA SER A 563 -22.18 11.48 16.65
C SER A 563 -22.49 12.56 15.60
N ASP A 564 -22.21 13.82 15.93
CA ASP A 564 -22.40 14.98 15.07
C ASP A 564 -21.67 14.88 13.73
N SER A 565 -20.58 14.10 13.67
CA SER A 565 -19.80 13.88 12.45
C SER A 565 -20.35 12.77 11.57
N LEU A 566 -21.21 11.87 12.10
CA LEU A 566 -21.87 10.83 11.30
C LEU A 566 -22.74 11.47 10.21
N GLN A 567 -23.62 12.41 10.61
CA GLN A 567 -24.49 13.12 9.67
C GLN A 567 -23.67 13.97 8.68
N ALA A 568 -22.61 14.64 9.14
CA ALA A 568 -21.76 15.45 8.27
C ALA A 568 -21.05 14.62 7.18
N LEU A 569 -20.65 13.38 7.51
CA LEU A 569 -19.97 12.45 6.61
C LEU A 569 -20.93 11.51 5.84
N ASN A 570 -22.25 11.68 5.99
CA ASN A 570 -23.30 10.78 5.47
C ASN A 570 -23.16 9.31 5.92
N LEU A 571 -22.58 9.06 7.10
CA LEU A 571 -22.40 7.73 7.68
C LEU A 571 -23.55 7.33 8.61
N LYS A 572 -23.93 6.06 8.60
CA LYS A 572 -24.98 5.48 9.46
C LYS A 572 -24.42 4.42 10.41
N LEU A 573 -25.13 4.20 11.52
CA LEU A 573 -24.84 3.13 12.48
C LEU A 573 -26.08 2.23 12.63
N PRO A 574 -25.96 0.90 12.48
CA PRO A 574 -24.78 0.16 11.99
C PRO A 574 -24.46 0.51 10.52
N ALA A 575 -23.20 0.36 10.13
CA ALA A 575 -22.75 0.72 8.78
C ALA A 575 -23.32 -0.22 7.69
N GLY A 576 -23.74 0.36 6.56
CA GLY A 576 -24.12 -0.41 5.37
C GLY A 576 -22.91 -1.07 4.68
N PRO A 577 -23.12 -2.06 3.79
CA PRO A 577 -22.04 -2.80 3.14
C PRO A 577 -21.04 -1.91 2.36
N ASN A 578 -21.52 -0.78 1.80
CA ASN A 578 -20.71 0.18 1.05
C ASN A 578 -20.22 1.38 1.88
N GLU A 579 -20.61 1.48 3.15
CA GLU A 579 -20.34 2.63 4.04
C GLU A 579 -19.27 2.28 5.12
N ARG A 580 -18.45 1.24 4.88
CA ARG A 580 -17.49 0.71 5.89
C ARG A 580 -16.30 1.62 6.19
N TRP A 581 -16.02 2.63 5.37
CA TRP A 581 -14.93 3.58 5.58
C TRP A 581 -15.24 4.96 4.97
N ALA A 582 -14.55 6.00 5.45
CA ALA A 582 -14.64 7.37 4.93
C ALA A 582 -13.36 8.17 5.17
N LEU A 583 -13.15 9.23 4.39
CA LEU A 583 -12.08 10.21 4.62
C LEU A 583 -12.64 11.50 5.23
N GLY A 584 -11.89 12.10 6.14
CA GLY A 584 -12.27 13.40 6.69
C GLY A 584 -11.15 14.09 7.43
N VAL A 585 -11.32 15.38 7.69
CA VAL A 585 -10.35 16.22 8.40
C VAL A 585 -10.77 16.37 9.85
N VAL A 586 -9.86 16.12 10.78
CA VAL A 586 -10.10 16.28 12.22
C VAL A 586 -10.37 17.74 12.55
N VAL A 587 -11.52 18.01 13.17
CA VAL A 587 -11.95 19.34 13.62
C VAL A 587 -11.71 19.53 15.11
N LYS A 588 -11.95 18.50 15.91
CA LYS A 588 -11.80 18.57 17.38
C LYS A 588 -11.49 17.22 17.99
N LYS A 589 -10.65 17.18 19.03
CA LYS A 589 -10.33 15.97 19.79
C LYS A 589 -10.68 16.11 21.28
N GLU A 590 -11.38 15.13 21.83
CA GLU A 590 -11.83 15.11 23.23
C GLU A 590 -11.36 13.82 23.92
N PHE A 591 -10.68 13.93 25.06
CA PHE A 591 -10.26 12.77 25.85
C PHE A 591 -11.41 12.28 26.75
N CYS A 592 -11.67 10.98 26.70
CA CYS A 592 -12.80 10.33 27.36
C CYS A 592 -12.36 9.16 28.23
N VAL A 593 -13.07 8.93 29.33
CA VAL A 593 -12.88 7.77 30.21
C VAL A 593 -14.22 7.15 30.52
N THR A 594 -14.35 5.84 30.28
CA THR A 594 -15.60 5.09 30.51
C THR A 594 -15.91 4.96 31.99
N LYS A 595 -17.06 5.48 32.43
CA LYS A 595 -17.55 5.37 33.83
C LYS A 595 -18.62 4.29 34.06
N LYS A 596 -19.14 3.69 32.98
CA LYS A 596 -20.22 2.67 33.04
C LYS A 596 -19.81 1.44 32.25
N GLN A 597 -20.03 0.26 32.83
CA GLN A 597 -19.70 -1.02 32.20
C GLN A 597 -20.49 -1.26 30.92
N GLU A 598 -21.76 -0.83 30.88
CA GLU A 598 -22.54 -0.73 29.64
C GLU A 598 -22.49 0.72 29.11
N ASN A 599 -22.04 0.87 27.87
CA ASN A 599 -21.90 2.17 27.20
C ASN A 599 -21.96 2.03 25.67
N ARG A 600 -22.27 3.15 25.00
CA ARG A 600 -22.46 3.24 23.54
C ARG A 600 -21.21 3.02 22.66
N TYR A 601 -20.06 2.74 23.26
CA TYR A 601 -18.82 2.38 22.56
C TYR A 601 -18.42 0.92 22.81
N LYS A 602 -19.21 0.16 23.60
CA LYS A 602 -18.97 -1.24 23.97
C LYS A 602 -17.54 -1.52 24.50
N VAL A 603 -16.93 -0.54 25.17
CA VAL A 603 -15.63 -0.67 25.85
C VAL A 603 -15.81 -0.96 27.34
N SER A 604 -14.80 -1.49 28.03
CA SER A 604 -14.90 -1.80 29.46
C SER A 604 -14.91 -0.54 30.34
N CYS A 605 -15.35 -0.69 31.59
CA CYS A 605 -15.28 0.40 32.57
C CYS A 605 -13.81 0.76 32.84
N GLY A 606 -13.50 2.06 32.93
CA GLY A 606 -12.13 2.56 33.09
C GLY A 606 -11.33 2.72 31.79
N THR A 607 -11.80 2.21 30.63
CA THR A 607 -11.10 2.41 29.35
C THR A 607 -10.96 3.91 29.04
N LYS A 608 -9.74 4.30 28.67
CA LYS A 608 -9.38 5.64 28.18
C LYS A 608 -9.41 5.62 26.65
N PHE A 609 -10.05 6.60 26.04
CA PHE A 609 -10.16 6.71 24.57
C PHE A 609 -10.32 8.17 24.15
N TYR A 610 -10.18 8.45 22.86
CA TYR A 610 -10.50 9.75 22.30
C TYR A 610 -11.82 9.73 21.53
N ARG A 611 -12.56 10.82 21.60
CA ARG A 611 -13.72 11.09 20.75
C ARG A 611 -13.38 12.24 19.81
N VAL A 612 -13.54 12.03 18.52
CA VAL A 612 -13.03 12.93 17.47
C VAL A 612 -14.17 13.46 16.63
N LYS A 613 -14.28 14.78 16.52
CA LYS A 613 -15.13 15.44 15.51
C LYS A 613 -14.34 15.57 14.23
N VAL A 614 -14.92 15.11 13.13
CA VAL A 614 -14.36 15.10 11.78
C VAL A 614 -15.34 15.80 10.83
N LYS A 615 -14.83 16.53 9.84
CA LYS A 615 -15.60 17.08 8.72
C LYS A 615 -15.26 16.34 7.42
N PRO A 616 -16.14 16.29 6.41
CA PRO A 616 -15.81 15.75 5.10
C PRO A 616 -14.53 16.36 4.53
N TRP A 617 -13.71 15.52 3.90
CA TRP A 617 -12.58 15.98 3.10
C TRP A 617 -13.08 16.24 1.67
N ASP A 618 -12.98 17.49 1.23
CA ASP A 618 -13.30 17.88 -0.14
C ASP A 618 -12.04 17.81 -1.02
N ARG A 619 -12.12 16.94 -2.03
CA ARG A 619 -11.05 16.67 -2.99
C ARG A 619 -10.85 17.82 -3.99
N GLU A 620 -11.90 18.56 -4.35
CA GLU A 620 -11.79 19.64 -5.34
C GLU A 620 -11.06 20.85 -4.76
N THR A 621 -11.48 21.32 -3.58
CA THR A 621 -10.78 22.38 -2.84
C THR A 621 -9.31 22.04 -2.61
N ALA A 622 -8.99 20.78 -2.29
CA ALA A 622 -7.62 20.35 -2.01
C ALA A 622 -6.73 20.22 -3.28
N LEU A 623 -7.32 19.98 -4.46
CA LEU A 623 -6.60 20.01 -5.73
C LEU A 623 -6.36 21.44 -6.23
N SER A 624 -7.34 22.34 -6.06
CA SER A 624 -7.21 23.75 -6.45
C SER A 624 -6.12 24.50 -5.66
N LEU A 625 -6.01 24.23 -4.36
CA LEU A 625 -4.92 24.79 -3.52
C LEU A 625 -3.53 24.36 -4.00
N HIS A 626 -3.36 23.08 -4.36
CA HIS A 626 -2.09 22.55 -4.87
C HIS A 626 -1.70 23.13 -6.24
N GLN A 627 -2.67 23.49 -7.09
CA GLN A 627 -2.40 24.21 -8.35
C GLN A 627 -1.94 25.66 -8.09
N LEU A 628 -2.56 26.39 -7.16
CA LEU A 628 -2.09 27.73 -6.78
C LEU A 628 -0.66 27.72 -6.23
N GLN A 629 -0.33 26.77 -5.35
CA GLN A 629 1.02 26.67 -4.75
C GLN A 629 2.13 26.39 -5.78
N ARG A 630 1.83 25.64 -6.86
CA ARG A 630 2.77 25.43 -7.98
C ARG A 630 3.04 26.72 -8.77
N SER A 631 2.08 27.63 -8.86
CA SER A 631 2.26 28.92 -9.57
C SER A 631 3.24 29.84 -8.84
N THR A 632 3.19 29.88 -7.50
CA THR A 632 4.07 30.74 -6.68
C THR A 632 5.54 30.33 -6.66
N HIS A 633 5.88 29.08 -7.00
CA HIS A 633 7.25 28.57 -6.91
C HIS A 633 8.11 28.77 -8.19
N MET A 634 7.54 29.33 -9.25
CA MET A 634 8.25 29.57 -10.53
C MET A 634 8.78 31.01 -10.70
N THR A 635 8.44 31.94 -9.80
CA THR A 635 8.80 33.37 -9.89
C THR A 635 9.98 33.81 -9.01
N SER A 636 10.66 32.91 -8.31
CA SER A 636 11.67 33.25 -7.29
C SER A 636 13.14 33.00 -7.65
N THR A 637 13.47 32.72 -8.92
CA THR A 637 14.83 32.24 -9.30
C THR A 637 15.57 33.13 -10.32
N ILE A 638 15.17 34.39 -10.49
CA ILE A 638 15.89 35.36 -11.34
C ILE A 638 16.05 36.70 -10.60
N CYS A 639 17.20 37.36 -10.84
CA CYS A 639 17.63 38.66 -10.29
C CYS A 639 18.12 38.70 -8.83
N SER A 640 19.39 38.33 -8.63
CA SER A 640 20.22 38.81 -7.52
C SER A 640 21.58 39.34 -8.00
N SER A 641 21.58 40.35 -8.87
CA SER A 641 22.76 41.19 -9.16
C SER A 641 22.59 42.58 -8.52
N LYS A 642 23.40 42.87 -7.51
CA LYS A 642 23.57 44.23 -6.96
C LYS A 642 24.29 45.11 -8.01
N PRO A 643 23.98 46.42 -8.10
CA PRO A 643 24.59 47.36 -7.17
C PRO A 643 23.67 48.49 -6.64
N SER A 644 23.89 48.85 -5.38
CA SER A 644 23.72 50.21 -4.86
C SER A 644 25.14 50.71 -4.50
N THR A 645 25.50 52.00 -4.61
CA THR A 645 24.90 53.09 -3.84
C THR A 645 25.33 54.47 -4.40
N SER A 646 24.34 55.37 -4.61
CA SER A 646 24.36 56.84 -4.70
C SER A 646 25.60 57.63 -5.21
N GLN A 647 25.37 58.59 -6.12
CA GLN A 647 25.47 60.02 -5.76
C GLN A 647 24.79 60.99 -6.77
N SER A 648 24.19 62.05 -6.21
CA SER A 648 23.93 63.40 -6.75
C SER A 648 23.16 63.68 -8.07
N SER A 649 22.18 64.58 -7.89
CA SER A 649 21.84 65.79 -8.69
C SER A 649 20.87 65.77 -9.88
N SER A 650 19.77 66.51 -9.65
CA SER A 650 19.11 67.50 -10.52
C SER A 650 18.38 67.09 -11.80
N LYS A 651 17.08 67.50 -11.85
CA LYS A 651 16.40 68.18 -12.98
C LYS A 651 16.19 67.37 -14.28
N ASP A 652 15.13 67.54 -15.08
CA ASP A 652 14.01 68.48 -15.10
C ASP A 652 12.68 67.79 -15.48
N ALA A 653 11.61 68.57 -15.45
CA ALA A 653 10.23 68.27 -15.79
C ALA A 653 9.95 67.86 -17.25
N ASP A 654 9.04 66.89 -17.43
CA ASP A 654 7.79 66.97 -18.22
C ASP A 654 6.92 65.75 -17.84
N GLY A 655 5.61 65.67 -17.99
CA GLY A 655 4.66 66.49 -18.75
C GLY A 655 3.71 65.56 -19.51
N GLY A 656 2.58 65.16 -18.91
CA GLY A 656 1.72 64.14 -19.53
C GLY A 656 0.45 63.76 -18.76
N LYS A 657 -0.55 64.64 -18.74
CA LYS A 657 -1.91 64.33 -18.25
C LYS A 657 -2.79 63.78 -19.37
N GLY A 658 -3.58 62.75 -19.03
CA GLY A 658 -4.80 62.27 -19.70
C GLY A 658 -5.21 60.99 -18.98
N GLY A 659 -6.36 60.85 -18.31
CA GLY A 659 -7.70 61.38 -18.63
C GLY A 659 -8.34 60.44 -19.66
N SER A 660 -9.51 59.82 -19.48
CA SER A 660 -10.56 59.81 -18.44
C SER A 660 -11.76 59.06 -19.06
N GLY A 661 -12.63 58.44 -18.26
CA GLY A 661 -13.84 57.72 -18.73
C GLY A 661 -13.56 56.22 -19.00
N SER A 662 -14.32 55.24 -18.50
CA SER A 662 -15.79 55.11 -18.36
C SER A 662 -16.50 55.18 -19.72
N MET A 663 -17.44 54.28 -20.07
CA MET A 663 -18.34 53.56 -19.18
C MET A 663 -18.99 52.32 -19.87
N SER A 664 -19.34 51.31 -19.06
CA SER A 664 -20.51 50.41 -19.13
C SER A 664 -21.14 49.92 -20.46
N ALA A 665 -21.47 48.62 -20.46
CA ALA A 665 -22.72 48.01 -20.97
C ALA A 665 -22.97 48.03 -22.50
N SER A 666 -23.72 47.09 -23.10
CA SER A 666 -24.33 45.83 -22.64
C SER A 666 -24.62 44.93 -23.85
N ALA A 667 -24.87 43.64 -23.57
CA ALA A 667 -25.59 42.64 -24.36
C ALA A 667 -26.01 42.97 -25.82
N ILE A 668 -25.58 42.11 -26.75
CA ILE A 668 -26.42 41.05 -27.35
C ILE A 668 -25.63 39.73 -27.23
#